data_AF-A0A7X4JQ98-F1
#
_entry.id   AF-A0A7X4JQ98-F1
#
_cell.length_a   1.000
_cell.length_b   1.000
_cell.length_c   1.000
_cell.angle_alpha   90.00
_cell.angle_beta   90.00
_cell.angle_gamma   90.00
#
_symmetry.space_group_name_H-M   'P 1'
#
loop_
_entity.id
_entity.type
_entity.pdbx_description
1 polymer ?
#
loop_
_entity_poly.entity_id
_entity_poly.type
_entity_poly.pdbx_seq_one_letter_code
_entity_poly.pdbx_strand_id
1 'polypeptide(L)'
;MILRMLLILIFVTPTDVVWANIDSLLVAASDTTRAFDERESLLKEATKSDPAGRAAHALGELYMLQGKSHVHSAERWLKRAMQKQPNNGNILTSLAEYYWRIGRRTTAIVYAKRGIERDPDNVGPLYWAARFEMWNMTRYLDGERRIVNYGSDFNRYRRTVRTLSLENYGIEARDAAIGYLTRAIAKHPDHWPSHHLLGLVYYEGRMARELIPLFENYVQRHPDNAHAHFFVGLGYQAEDRLQDAYAAYTRGLARMSEEEQRFMMGVFMLADPDSTAPDRAAIRKFWTGRDPLFLTEYNERLLEHCRRVAYANLRFGDPLKGIPGWTTDKGQVYIRYGHPVSLVARPAEFHTGVDLPGYMQDYLAWRARWQMMSHNYEHRKELWRYEGFTIIFENTDTRDHWNFRLGWLDSEMNPLGFKMFVERNPDHFRDPYWRERYDAPHQIAQFRGENDKARVEVYYALDADEVETKDLRPGIKSVNLRQGLFLFDAQWDTLRRDINRVQRMPIVKYDALGLGYLLAGDRLNLKAGRYYLSAEVEDREKKSVGTFRDTLDVRQFSKEQLDISDLLIARRIVEREDRPFGRNRFLILSNPLRQYEHNGQAVVYFEIYNLQRDNFGATHYKLTFQVRELSDAGDVEQADWVTAVSYEQRGNRGWEPLFLSLALEKTMPGPKALRVIVEDLQTLETARSTTRFRVMW
;
A
#
# COMPACT_ATOMS: atom_id res chain seq x y z
N MET A 1 -71.44 -41.43 14.75
CA MET A 1 -72.33 -40.32 14.31
C MET A 1 -71.85 -39.04 14.99
N ILE A 2 -71.18 -38.18 14.20
CA ILE A 2 -70.95 -36.73 14.36
C ILE A 2 -70.08 -36.24 15.53
N LEU A 3 -68.87 -35.80 15.14
CA LEU A 3 -67.87 -35.01 15.86
C LEU A 3 -68.34 -33.54 15.95
N ARG A 4 -68.30 -32.93 17.14
CA ARG A 4 -68.60 -31.51 17.37
C ARG A 4 -67.48 -30.62 16.78
N MET A 5 -67.78 -29.89 15.71
CA MET A 5 -67.00 -28.73 15.26
C MET A 5 -67.39 -27.51 16.10
N LEU A 6 -66.41 -26.93 16.80
CA LEU A 6 -66.52 -25.62 17.42
C LEU A 6 -66.15 -24.58 16.36
N LEU A 7 -67.14 -23.85 15.83
CA LEU A 7 -66.90 -22.71 14.94
C LEU A 7 -66.54 -21.50 15.81
N ILE A 8 -65.26 -21.12 15.84
CA ILE A 8 -64.85 -19.79 16.32
C ILE A 8 -64.99 -18.84 15.14
N LEU A 9 -66.05 -18.04 15.13
CA LEU A 9 -66.23 -16.93 14.21
C LEU A 9 -65.21 -15.83 14.56
N ILE A 10 -64.13 -15.76 13.77
CA ILE A 10 -63.26 -14.57 13.75
C ILE A 10 -64.03 -13.49 12.99
N PHE A 11 -64.52 -12.48 13.71
CA PHE A 11 -65.04 -11.26 13.10
C PHE A 11 -63.86 -10.50 12.47
N VAL A 12 -63.62 -10.74 11.17
CA VAL A 12 -62.74 -9.89 10.36
C VAL A 12 -63.49 -8.58 10.16
N THR A 13 -63.03 -7.52 10.82
CA THR A 13 -63.64 -6.20 10.65
C THR A 13 -63.21 -5.60 9.30
N PRO A 14 -63.96 -4.65 8.70
CA PRO A 14 -63.56 -3.98 7.45
C PRO A 14 -62.16 -3.36 7.53
N THR A 15 -61.73 -2.97 8.73
CA THR A 15 -60.38 -2.49 8.98
C THR A 15 -59.34 -3.58 8.77
N ASP A 16 -59.58 -4.82 9.20
CA ASP A 16 -58.63 -5.94 9.07
C ASP A 16 -58.39 -6.34 7.60
N VAL A 17 -59.41 -6.24 6.73
CA VAL A 17 -59.29 -6.45 5.27
C VAL A 17 -58.49 -5.33 4.60
N VAL A 18 -58.65 -4.09 5.06
CA VAL A 18 -57.89 -2.93 4.55
C VAL A 18 -56.42 -3.00 4.97
N TRP A 19 -56.12 -3.40 6.21
CA TRP A 19 -54.75 -3.64 6.69
C TRP A 19 -54.06 -4.78 5.94
N ALA A 20 -54.77 -5.89 5.69
CA ALA A 20 -54.25 -7.01 4.90
C ALA A 20 -53.90 -6.61 3.44
N ASN A 21 -54.65 -5.67 2.85
CA ASN A 21 -54.38 -5.14 1.52
C ASN A 21 -53.14 -4.22 1.51
N ILE A 22 -52.99 -3.33 2.51
CA ILE A 22 -51.83 -2.42 2.61
C ILE A 22 -50.55 -3.19 2.85
N ASP A 23 -50.53 -4.14 3.81
CA ASP A 23 -49.33 -4.90 4.12
C ASP A 23 -48.89 -5.75 2.91
N SER A 24 -49.85 -6.31 2.16
CA SER A 24 -49.56 -7.02 0.90
C SER A 24 -48.91 -6.10 -0.15
N LEU A 25 -49.43 -4.87 -0.32
CA LEU A 25 -48.87 -3.88 -1.25
C LEU A 25 -47.48 -3.39 -0.81
N LEU A 26 -47.27 -3.18 0.49
CA LEU A 26 -45.97 -2.78 1.04
C LEU A 26 -44.92 -3.89 0.86
N VAL A 27 -45.28 -5.16 1.12
CA VAL A 27 -44.41 -6.31 0.88
C VAL A 27 -44.07 -6.43 -0.59
N ALA A 28 -45.06 -6.36 -1.48
CA ALA A 28 -44.84 -6.39 -2.93
C ALA A 28 -43.93 -5.24 -3.41
N ALA A 29 -44.11 -4.03 -2.87
CA ALA A 29 -43.26 -2.88 -3.17
C ALA A 29 -41.86 -2.94 -2.55
N SER A 30 -41.66 -3.77 -1.53
CA SER A 30 -40.34 -3.99 -0.90
C SER A 30 -39.43 -4.90 -1.73
N ASP A 31 -40.01 -5.70 -2.63
CA ASP A 31 -39.29 -6.57 -3.54
C ASP A 31 -38.41 -5.75 -4.51
N THR A 32 -37.10 -5.83 -4.31
CA THR A 32 -36.12 -5.09 -5.11
C THR A 32 -35.93 -5.66 -6.51
N THR A 33 -36.48 -6.84 -6.82
CA THR A 33 -36.45 -7.41 -8.18
C THR A 33 -37.44 -6.74 -9.12
N ARG A 34 -38.45 -6.04 -8.58
CA ARG A 34 -39.44 -5.31 -9.36
C ARG A 34 -38.91 -3.98 -9.86
N ALA A 35 -39.39 -3.58 -11.04
CA ALA A 35 -39.06 -2.29 -11.62
C ALA A 35 -39.54 -1.13 -10.72
N PHE A 36 -38.84 -0.01 -10.78
CA PHE A 36 -39.16 1.16 -9.97
C PHE A 36 -40.61 1.64 -10.16
N ASP A 37 -41.08 1.74 -11.42
CA ASP A 37 -42.43 2.22 -11.73
C ASP A 37 -43.52 1.32 -11.14
N GLU A 38 -43.27 0.01 -11.11
CA GLU A 38 -44.18 -0.96 -10.50
C GLU A 38 -44.25 -0.77 -8.98
N ARG A 39 -43.09 -0.66 -8.33
CA ARG A 39 -42.99 -0.40 -6.88
C ARG A 39 -43.62 0.95 -6.52
N GLU A 40 -43.39 1.97 -7.33
CA GLU A 40 -43.97 3.30 -7.16
C GLU A 40 -45.51 3.25 -7.26
N SER A 41 -46.05 2.52 -8.25
CA SER A 41 -47.49 2.34 -8.44
C SER A 41 -48.14 1.63 -7.24
N LEU A 42 -47.52 0.53 -6.77
CA LEU A 42 -47.98 -0.22 -5.59
C LEU A 42 -48.02 0.66 -4.33
N LEU A 43 -46.98 1.46 -4.09
CA LEU A 43 -46.92 2.38 -2.96
C LEU A 43 -47.92 3.52 -3.08
N LYS A 44 -48.12 4.09 -4.29
CA LYS A 44 -49.16 5.10 -4.53
C LYS A 44 -50.55 4.55 -4.24
N GLU A 45 -50.84 3.31 -4.64
CA GLU A 45 -52.11 2.66 -4.31
C GLU A 45 -52.27 2.48 -2.80
N ALA A 46 -51.23 1.98 -2.12
CA ALA A 46 -51.23 1.81 -0.67
C ALA A 46 -51.48 3.15 0.07
N THR A 47 -50.94 4.27 -0.42
CA THR A 47 -51.14 5.58 0.21
C THR A 47 -52.58 6.09 0.19
N LYS A 48 -53.44 5.59 -0.71
CA LYS A 48 -54.86 5.99 -0.76
C LYS A 48 -55.63 5.54 0.49
N SER A 49 -55.24 4.40 1.04
CA SER A 49 -55.97 3.72 2.12
C SER A 49 -55.15 3.58 3.41
N ASP A 50 -53.91 4.08 3.45
CA ASP A 50 -53.02 4.00 4.62
C ASP A 50 -53.18 5.20 5.58
N PRO A 51 -53.91 5.05 6.70
CA PRO A 51 -54.12 6.13 7.66
C PRO A 51 -52.85 6.45 8.46
N ALA A 52 -51.94 5.48 8.59
CA ALA A 52 -50.73 5.59 9.38
C ALA A 52 -49.61 6.31 8.61
N GLY A 53 -49.65 6.37 7.29
CA GLY A 53 -48.60 7.01 6.49
C GLY A 53 -47.31 6.18 6.37
N ARG A 54 -47.37 4.87 6.65
CA ARG A 54 -46.31 3.87 6.37
C ARG A 54 -45.98 3.80 4.88
N ALA A 55 -47.00 3.76 4.02
CA ALA A 55 -46.85 3.78 2.57
C ALA A 55 -46.30 5.11 2.06
N ALA A 56 -46.66 6.23 2.69
CA ALA A 56 -46.09 7.54 2.36
C ALA A 56 -44.60 7.61 2.73
N HIS A 57 -44.21 7.00 3.86
CA HIS A 57 -42.82 6.87 4.28
C HIS A 57 -42.03 6.02 3.29
N ALA A 58 -42.51 4.79 3.00
CA ALA A 58 -41.88 3.88 2.04
C ALA A 58 -41.76 4.48 0.63
N LEU A 59 -42.77 5.24 0.17
CA LEU A 59 -42.73 5.95 -1.11
C LEU A 59 -41.69 7.07 -1.10
N GLY A 60 -41.58 7.79 0.01
CA GLY A 60 -40.51 8.77 0.23
C GLY A 60 -39.12 8.14 0.12
N GLU A 61 -38.91 7.00 0.76
CA GLU A 61 -37.64 6.24 0.70
C GLU A 61 -37.35 5.70 -0.70
N LEU A 62 -38.37 5.17 -1.39
CA LEU A 62 -38.23 4.69 -2.76
C LEU A 62 -37.78 5.82 -3.70
N TYR A 63 -38.35 7.03 -3.56
CA TYR A 63 -37.90 8.19 -4.35
C TYR A 63 -36.48 8.63 -4.00
N MET A 64 -36.04 8.49 -2.74
CA MET A 64 -34.64 8.76 -2.38
C MET A 64 -33.66 7.81 -3.08
N LEU A 65 -34.08 6.59 -3.44
CA LEU A 65 -33.24 5.61 -4.14
C LEU A 65 -33.04 5.94 -5.64
N GLN A 66 -33.95 6.68 -6.28
CA GLN A 66 -33.85 7.04 -7.71
C GLN A 66 -33.05 8.34 -7.99
N GLY A 67 -32.57 9.03 -6.96
CA GLY A 67 -31.70 10.20 -7.14
C GLY A 67 -32.41 11.48 -7.59
N LYS A 68 -31.81 12.22 -8.53
CA LYS A 68 -32.14 13.62 -8.84
C LYS A 68 -33.57 13.89 -9.33
N SER A 69 -34.17 12.98 -10.11
CA SER A 69 -35.46 13.21 -10.77
C SER A 69 -36.65 13.30 -9.80
N HIS A 70 -36.48 12.81 -8.56
CA HIS A 70 -37.58 12.69 -7.59
C HIS A 70 -37.32 13.37 -6.24
N VAL A 71 -36.34 14.27 -6.17
CA VAL A 71 -35.95 14.96 -4.93
C VAL A 71 -37.13 15.67 -4.26
N HIS A 72 -37.92 16.42 -5.04
CA HIS A 72 -39.12 17.11 -4.54
C HIS A 72 -40.24 16.13 -4.12
N SER A 73 -40.33 14.99 -4.79
CA SER A 73 -41.32 13.95 -4.45
C SER A 73 -40.96 13.28 -3.13
N ALA A 74 -39.68 12.93 -2.93
CA ALA A 74 -39.20 12.34 -1.68
C ALA A 74 -39.54 13.23 -0.47
N GLU A 75 -39.20 14.53 -0.52
CA GLU A 75 -39.51 15.46 0.58
C GLU A 75 -41.01 15.56 0.86
N ARG A 76 -41.82 15.66 -0.20
CA ARG A 76 -43.28 15.77 -0.09
C ARG A 76 -43.87 14.56 0.62
N TRP A 77 -43.47 13.35 0.23
CA TRP A 77 -44.00 12.12 0.78
C TRP A 77 -43.49 11.85 2.20
N LEU A 78 -42.22 12.12 2.49
CA LEU A 78 -41.67 12.04 3.85
C LEU A 78 -42.34 13.04 4.81
N LYS A 79 -42.58 14.29 4.38
CA LYS A 79 -43.32 15.27 5.19
C LYS A 79 -44.78 14.87 5.42
N ARG A 80 -45.45 14.27 4.44
CA ARG A 80 -46.80 13.70 4.62
C ARG A 80 -46.79 12.57 5.65
N ALA A 81 -45.82 11.66 5.58
CA ALA A 81 -45.66 10.61 6.57
C ALA A 81 -45.44 11.19 7.97
N MET A 82 -44.59 12.21 8.10
CA MET A 82 -44.35 12.91 9.37
C MET A 82 -45.60 13.62 9.91
N GLN A 83 -46.43 14.21 9.05
CA GLN A 83 -47.70 14.81 9.48
C GLN A 83 -48.65 13.79 10.12
N LYS A 84 -48.64 12.54 9.61
CA LYS A 84 -49.46 11.45 10.16
C LYS A 84 -48.86 10.88 11.45
N GLN A 85 -47.54 10.75 11.52
CA GLN A 85 -46.83 10.24 12.69
C GLN A 85 -45.69 11.19 13.11
N PRO A 86 -46.00 12.31 13.79
CA PRO A 86 -45.01 13.34 14.12
C PRO A 86 -43.96 12.91 15.14
N ASN A 87 -44.19 11.79 15.84
CA ASN A 87 -43.30 11.24 16.86
C ASN A 87 -42.54 9.98 16.40
N ASN A 88 -42.69 9.53 15.15
CA ASN A 88 -42.01 8.33 14.68
C ASN A 88 -40.55 8.64 14.33
N GLY A 89 -39.61 8.05 15.07
CA GLY A 89 -38.18 8.25 14.89
C GLY A 89 -37.64 7.78 13.54
N ASN A 90 -38.24 6.75 12.91
CA ASN A 90 -37.82 6.26 11.60
C ASN A 90 -38.14 7.27 10.49
N ILE A 91 -39.31 7.91 10.53
CA ILE A 91 -39.66 8.94 9.54
C ILE A 91 -38.74 10.16 9.67
N LEU A 92 -38.43 10.56 10.91
CA LEU A 92 -37.51 11.67 11.20
C LEU A 92 -36.07 11.32 10.79
N THR A 93 -35.68 10.04 10.91
CA THR A 93 -34.42 9.50 10.36
C THR A 93 -34.36 9.65 8.86
N SER A 94 -35.39 9.22 8.12
CA SER A 94 -35.41 9.32 6.66
C SER A 94 -35.44 10.78 6.17
N LEU A 95 -36.05 11.69 6.94
CA LEU A 95 -35.96 13.14 6.69
C LEU A 95 -34.54 13.69 6.94
N ALA A 96 -33.89 13.29 8.04
CA ALA A 96 -32.50 13.68 8.31
C ALA A 96 -31.56 13.18 7.20
N GLU A 97 -31.72 11.92 6.77
CA GLU A 97 -31.02 11.34 5.63
C GLU A 97 -31.29 12.10 4.33
N TYR A 98 -32.54 12.42 4.03
CA TYR A 98 -32.92 13.17 2.84
C TYR A 98 -32.19 14.51 2.78
N TYR A 99 -32.28 15.31 3.86
CA TYR A 99 -31.63 16.61 3.92
C TYR A 99 -30.10 16.49 3.92
N TRP A 100 -29.56 15.41 4.49
CA TRP A 100 -28.15 15.09 4.33
C TRP A 100 -27.83 14.91 2.86
N ARG A 101 -28.45 13.93 2.18
CA ARG A 101 -28.22 13.61 0.77
C ARG A 101 -28.18 14.83 -0.15
N ILE A 102 -29.14 15.74 -0.02
CA ILE A 102 -29.22 16.98 -0.84
C ILE A 102 -28.26 18.11 -0.41
N GLY A 103 -27.44 17.91 0.62
CA GLY A 103 -26.42 18.85 1.09
C GLY A 103 -26.88 19.86 2.14
N ARG A 104 -28.15 19.81 2.56
CA ARG A 104 -28.70 20.66 3.62
C ARG A 104 -28.36 20.09 5.01
N ARG A 105 -27.06 20.04 5.33
CA ARG A 105 -26.52 19.44 6.57
C ARG A 105 -27.12 20.04 7.85
N THR A 106 -27.33 21.36 7.88
CA THR A 106 -27.94 22.06 9.03
C THR A 106 -29.42 21.69 9.21
N THR A 107 -30.15 21.42 8.12
CA THR A 107 -31.53 20.92 8.21
C THR A 107 -31.55 19.45 8.63
N ALA A 108 -30.58 18.64 8.17
CA ALA A 108 -30.46 17.24 8.55
C ALA A 108 -30.34 17.06 10.06
N ILE A 109 -29.47 17.84 10.73
CA ILE A 109 -29.31 17.76 12.19
C ILE A 109 -30.57 18.20 12.95
N VAL A 110 -31.37 19.13 12.40
CA VAL A 110 -32.64 19.54 13.03
C VAL A 110 -33.61 18.36 13.10
N TYR A 111 -33.77 17.62 12.00
CA TYR A 111 -34.64 16.43 11.99
C TYR A 111 -34.08 15.28 12.82
N ALA A 112 -32.76 15.09 12.84
CA ALA A 112 -32.12 14.12 13.73
C ALA A 112 -32.37 14.44 15.20
N LYS A 113 -32.15 15.68 15.64
CA LYS A 113 -32.42 16.10 17.04
C LYS A 113 -33.91 15.97 17.40
N ARG A 114 -34.81 16.37 16.50
CA ARG A 114 -36.24 16.14 16.68
C ARG A 114 -36.58 14.65 16.81
N GLY A 115 -35.94 13.79 16.02
CA GLY A 115 -36.07 12.34 16.15
C GLY A 115 -35.65 11.83 17.53
N ILE A 116 -34.51 12.31 18.04
CA ILE A 116 -34.01 11.96 19.38
C ILE A 116 -34.98 12.42 20.49
N GLU A 117 -35.58 13.61 20.35
CA GLU A 117 -36.54 14.14 21.33
C GLU A 117 -37.86 13.35 21.34
N ARG A 118 -38.30 12.86 20.18
CA ARG A 118 -39.60 12.20 20.04
C ARG A 118 -39.56 10.69 20.25
N ASP A 119 -38.43 10.08 19.92
CA ASP A 119 -38.21 8.64 20.01
C ASP A 119 -36.77 8.37 20.48
N PRO A 120 -36.50 8.53 21.80
CA PRO A 120 -35.13 8.51 22.35
C PRO A 120 -34.40 7.17 22.24
N ASP A 121 -35.15 6.08 22.03
CA ASP A 121 -34.62 4.71 21.92
C ASP A 121 -34.27 4.35 20.47
N ASN A 122 -34.69 5.17 19.50
CA ASN A 122 -34.39 4.94 18.10
C ASN A 122 -32.94 5.27 17.76
N VAL A 123 -32.25 4.30 17.17
CA VAL A 123 -30.83 4.43 16.80
C VAL A 123 -30.61 5.29 15.56
N GLY A 124 -31.62 5.40 14.68
CA GLY A 124 -31.53 6.15 13.43
C GLY A 124 -31.23 7.65 13.64
N PRO A 125 -32.02 8.37 14.46
CA PRO A 125 -31.79 9.78 14.74
C PRO A 125 -30.45 10.03 15.44
N LEU A 126 -30.04 9.14 16.36
CA LEU A 126 -28.73 9.19 17.03
C LEU A 126 -27.59 9.05 16.01
N TYR A 127 -27.69 8.09 15.09
CA TYR A 127 -26.71 7.88 14.03
C TYR A 127 -26.56 9.11 13.11
N TRP A 128 -27.67 9.70 12.66
CA TRP A 128 -27.61 10.88 11.79
C TRP A 128 -27.11 12.14 12.51
N ALA A 129 -27.42 12.29 13.80
CA ALA A 129 -26.82 13.33 14.62
C ALA A 129 -25.30 13.15 14.74
N ALA A 130 -24.84 11.93 15.01
CA ALA A 130 -23.42 11.61 15.04
C ALA A 130 -22.72 11.86 13.70
N ARG A 131 -23.36 11.52 12.58
CA ARG A 131 -22.80 11.73 11.23
C ARG A 131 -22.65 13.22 10.91
N PHE A 132 -23.57 14.06 11.38
CA PHE A 132 -23.43 15.51 11.32
C PHE A 132 -22.25 16.01 12.16
N GLU A 133 -22.10 15.52 13.39
CA GLU A 133 -20.99 15.94 14.24
C GLU A 133 -19.63 15.43 13.75
N MET A 134 -19.54 14.23 13.16
CA MET A 134 -18.32 13.79 12.46
C MET A 134 -17.96 14.74 11.29
N TRP A 135 -18.96 15.23 10.56
CA TRP A 135 -18.72 16.22 9.50
C TRP A 135 -18.24 17.58 10.04
N ASN A 136 -18.75 18.02 11.19
CA ASN A 136 -18.18 19.19 11.88
C ASN A 136 -16.75 18.91 12.35
N MET A 137 -16.50 17.76 12.98
CA MET A 137 -15.18 17.35 13.45
C MET A 137 -14.15 17.42 12.34
N THR A 138 -14.38 16.72 11.22
CA THR A 138 -13.46 16.71 10.07
C THR A 138 -13.20 18.09 9.46
N ARG A 139 -14.15 19.01 9.58
CA ARG A 139 -14.02 20.39 9.11
C ARG A 139 -13.19 21.28 10.06
N TYR A 140 -13.26 21.05 11.36
CA TYR A 140 -12.71 21.96 12.37
C TYR A 140 -11.45 21.45 13.06
N LEU A 141 -11.24 20.13 13.15
CA LEU A 141 -10.13 19.53 13.90
C LEU A 141 -8.76 20.02 13.41
N ASP A 142 -8.59 20.14 12.08
CA ASP A 142 -7.39 20.70 11.44
C ASP A 142 -7.67 22.09 10.81
N GLY A 143 -8.77 22.74 11.19
CA GLY A 143 -9.22 23.99 10.60
C GLY A 143 -8.57 25.23 11.22
N GLU A 144 -8.00 26.12 10.40
CA GLU A 144 -7.53 27.45 10.83
C GLU A 144 -8.39 28.57 10.24
N ARG A 145 -8.73 29.59 11.06
CA ARG A 145 -9.38 30.81 10.59
C ARG A 145 -8.43 31.99 10.65
N ARG A 146 -8.14 32.60 9.50
CA ARG A 146 -7.40 33.87 9.42
C ARG A 146 -8.35 35.04 9.69
N ILE A 147 -8.08 35.79 10.76
CA ILE A 147 -8.77 37.03 11.11
C ILE A 147 -7.88 38.18 10.67
N VAL A 148 -8.40 39.03 9.77
CA VAL A 148 -7.71 40.24 9.32
C VAL A 148 -8.33 41.43 10.05
N ASN A 149 -7.57 42.03 10.96
CA ASN A 149 -7.98 43.26 11.63
C ASN A 149 -7.50 44.45 10.81
N TYR A 150 -8.45 45.29 10.39
CA TYR A 150 -8.17 46.61 9.85
C TYR A 150 -8.08 47.57 11.05
N GLY A 151 -6.92 48.20 11.24
CA GLY A 151 -6.75 49.24 12.25
C GLY A 151 -7.72 50.39 12.01
N SER A 152 -8.22 51.01 13.08
CA SER A 152 -9.21 52.11 13.04
C SER A 152 -8.64 53.46 12.59
N ASP A 153 -7.34 53.54 12.26
CA ASP A 153 -6.69 54.76 11.76
C ASP A 153 -6.68 54.79 10.23
N PHE A 154 -7.46 55.70 9.65
CA PHE A 154 -7.60 55.92 8.20
C PHE A 154 -6.26 56.15 7.47
N ASN A 155 -5.21 56.61 8.18
CA ASN A 155 -3.91 56.99 7.61
C ASN A 155 -2.75 56.00 7.83
N ARG A 156 -2.97 54.82 8.45
CA ARG A 156 -1.90 53.82 8.61
C ARG A 156 -2.47 52.40 8.44
N TYR A 157 -2.40 51.89 7.21
CA TYR A 157 -2.85 50.54 6.82
C TYR A 157 -1.97 49.42 7.43
N ARG A 158 -1.96 49.29 8.76
CA ARG A 158 -1.27 48.19 9.44
C ARG A 158 -2.21 46.98 9.48
N ARG A 159 -2.01 46.05 8.54
CA ARG A 159 -2.71 44.75 8.56
C ARG A 159 -2.14 43.90 9.68
N THR A 160 -2.99 43.54 10.64
CA THR A 160 -2.63 42.52 11.63
C THR A 160 -3.42 41.26 11.27
N VAL A 161 -2.72 40.20 10.90
CA VAL A 161 -3.34 38.88 10.64
C VAL A 161 -3.17 38.05 11.89
N ARG A 162 -4.27 37.64 12.52
CA ARG A 162 -4.28 36.67 13.61
C ARG A 162 -4.88 35.37 13.10
N THR A 163 -4.18 34.27 13.23
CA THR A 163 -4.72 32.93 12.95
C THR A 163 -5.34 32.37 14.23
N LEU A 164 -6.60 31.98 14.17
CA LEU A 164 -7.30 31.29 15.27
C LEU A 164 -7.45 29.81 14.88
N SER A 165 -6.96 28.90 15.72
CA SER A 165 -7.26 27.47 15.61
C SER A 165 -8.74 27.22 15.89
N LEU A 166 -9.38 26.37 15.08
CA LEU A 166 -10.76 25.91 15.30
C LEU A 166 -10.79 24.52 15.97
N GLU A 167 -9.65 24.01 16.42
CA GLU A 167 -9.48 22.67 16.98
C GLU A 167 -10.46 22.37 18.12
N ASN A 168 -10.71 23.32 19.03
CA ASN A 168 -11.69 23.14 20.12
C ASN A 168 -13.09 22.83 19.59
N TYR A 169 -13.54 23.47 18.50
CA TYR A 169 -14.83 23.14 17.87
C TYR A 169 -14.81 21.74 17.26
N GLY A 170 -13.65 21.31 16.75
CA GLY A 170 -13.45 19.94 16.25
C GLY A 170 -13.51 18.91 17.38
N ILE A 171 -12.92 19.20 18.53
CA ILE A 171 -12.96 18.37 19.74
C ILE A 171 -14.40 18.28 20.29
N GLU A 172 -15.11 19.39 20.41
CA GLU A 172 -16.52 19.40 20.85
C GLU A 172 -17.40 18.56 19.92
N ALA A 173 -17.21 18.69 18.60
CA ALA A 173 -17.93 17.89 17.62
C ALA A 173 -17.57 16.40 17.70
N ARG A 174 -16.29 16.05 17.91
CA ARG A 174 -15.85 14.67 18.14
C ARG A 174 -16.55 14.07 19.36
N ASP A 175 -16.52 14.78 20.49
CA ASP A 175 -17.07 14.30 21.75
C ASP A 175 -18.61 14.18 21.67
N ALA A 176 -19.28 15.10 20.96
CA ALA A 176 -20.71 15.00 20.66
C ALA A 176 -21.02 13.76 19.78
N ALA A 177 -20.22 13.51 18.74
CA ALA A 177 -20.38 12.32 17.90
C ALA A 177 -20.23 11.02 18.71
N ILE A 178 -19.20 10.93 19.57
CA ILE A 178 -18.99 9.81 20.49
C ILE A 178 -20.22 9.64 21.41
N GLY A 179 -20.74 10.72 21.98
CA GLY A 179 -21.92 10.68 22.85
C GLY A 179 -23.18 10.13 22.16
N TYR A 180 -23.44 10.52 20.92
CA TYR A 180 -24.57 9.97 20.16
C TYR A 180 -24.37 8.49 19.80
N LEU A 181 -23.15 8.10 19.41
CA LEU A 181 -22.86 6.74 18.97
C LEU A 181 -22.82 5.73 20.11
N THR A 182 -22.25 6.10 21.25
CA THR A 182 -22.27 5.27 22.46
C THR A 182 -23.70 5.03 22.94
N ARG A 183 -24.57 6.05 22.90
CA ARG A 183 -26.01 5.87 23.15
C ARG A 183 -26.66 4.93 22.14
N ALA A 184 -26.37 5.07 20.85
CA ALA A 184 -26.93 4.20 19.82
C ALA A 184 -26.49 2.74 20.02
N ILE A 185 -25.21 2.50 20.33
CA ILE A 185 -24.67 1.17 20.63
C ILE A 185 -25.26 0.60 21.93
N ALA A 186 -25.47 1.43 22.95
CA ALA A 186 -26.11 0.99 24.19
C ALA A 186 -27.55 0.52 23.98
N LYS A 187 -28.27 1.12 23.02
CA LYS A 187 -29.63 0.69 22.65
C LYS A 187 -29.60 -0.57 21.79
N HIS A 188 -28.70 -0.62 20.79
CA HIS A 188 -28.56 -1.75 19.88
C HIS A 188 -27.08 -2.16 19.78
N PRO A 189 -26.62 -3.10 20.65
CA PRO A 189 -25.21 -3.49 20.78
C PRO A 189 -24.55 -4.08 19.53
N ASP A 190 -25.32 -4.50 18.54
CA ASP A 190 -24.81 -5.05 17.27
C ASP A 190 -25.10 -4.14 16.06
N HIS A 191 -25.50 -2.88 16.29
CA HIS A 191 -25.74 -1.93 15.22
C HIS A 191 -24.40 -1.52 14.55
N TRP A 192 -24.08 -2.22 13.45
CA TRP A 192 -22.83 -2.03 12.70
C TRP A 192 -22.60 -0.59 12.22
N PRO A 193 -23.58 0.13 11.64
CA PRO A 193 -23.37 1.51 11.20
C PRO A 193 -22.88 2.43 12.33
N SER A 194 -23.35 2.24 13.57
CA SER A 194 -22.87 3.02 14.71
C SER A 194 -21.45 2.64 15.15
N HIS A 195 -21.11 1.34 15.18
CA HIS A 195 -19.74 0.90 15.48
C HIS A 195 -18.76 1.43 14.43
N HIS A 196 -19.12 1.27 13.16
CA HIS A 196 -18.34 1.73 12.03
C HIS A 196 -18.09 3.25 12.08
N LEU A 197 -19.14 4.04 12.29
CA LEU A 197 -19.01 5.49 12.40
C LEU A 197 -18.20 5.90 13.63
N LEU A 198 -18.33 5.19 14.75
CA LEU A 198 -17.53 5.44 15.96
C LEU A 198 -16.05 5.13 15.72
N GLY A 199 -15.75 4.06 14.97
CA GLY A 199 -14.40 3.74 14.54
C GLY A 199 -13.75 4.82 13.70
N LEU A 200 -14.50 5.39 12.75
CA LEU A 200 -14.02 6.53 11.96
C LEU A 200 -13.80 7.78 12.83
N VAL A 201 -14.72 8.06 13.78
CA VAL A 201 -14.57 9.17 14.73
C VAL A 201 -13.32 8.99 15.59
N TYR A 202 -13.04 7.79 16.09
CA TYR A 202 -11.82 7.52 16.84
C TYR A 202 -10.56 7.60 15.99
N TYR A 203 -10.57 7.02 14.78
CA TYR A 203 -9.40 7.05 13.90
C TYR A 203 -9.06 8.48 13.44
N GLU A 204 -10.02 9.20 12.85
CA GLU A 204 -9.81 10.56 12.35
C GLU A 204 -9.66 11.57 13.49
N GLY A 205 -10.26 11.29 14.67
CA GLY A 205 -10.11 12.07 15.89
C GLY A 205 -8.80 11.82 16.65
N ARG A 206 -7.89 10.98 16.12
CA ARG A 206 -6.58 10.60 16.68
C ARG A 206 -6.66 9.90 18.05
N MET A 207 -7.70 9.08 18.25
CA MET A 207 -8.02 8.32 19.46
C MET A 207 -7.75 6.82 19.26
N ALA A 208 -6.50 6.48 18.95
CA ALA A 208 -6.12 5.09 18.65
C ALA A 208 -6.28 4.15 19.85
N ARG A 209 -6.05 4.67 21.07
CA ARG A 209 -6.16 3.91 22.34
C ARG A 209 -7.59 3.45 22.64
N GLU A 210 -8.58 4.19 22.16
CA GLU A 210 -10.01 3.86 22.27
C GLU A 210 -10.48 2.99 21.10
N LEU A 211 -9.91 3.19 19.91
CA LEU A 211 -10.25 2.45 18.70
C LEU A 211 -9.95 0.95 18.81
N ILE A 212 -8.73 0.62 19.25
CA ILE A 212 -8.25 -0.77 19.33
C ILE A 212 -9.17 -1.64 20.20
N PRO A 213 -9.42 -1.33 21.48
CA PRO A 213 -10.26 -2.18 22.33
C PRO A 213 -11.72 -2.26 21.86
N LEU A 214 -12.27 -1.20 21.25
CA LEU A 214 -13.62 -1.21 20.67
C LEU A 214 -13.76 -2.34 19.63
N PHE A 215 -12.82 -2.41 18.68
CA PHE A 215 -12.91 -3.39 17.58
C PHE A 215 -12.31 -4.74 17.93
N GLU A 216 -11.35 -4.85 18.85
CA GLU A 216 -10.93 -6.14 19.37
C GLU A 216 -12.10 -6.87 20.05
N ASN A 217 -12.90 -6.16 20.88
CA ASN A 217 -14.11 -6.74 21.46
C ASN A 217 -15.16 -7.08 20.40
N TYR A 218 -15.33 -6.22 19.39
CA TYR A 218 -16.29 -6.46 18.32
C TYR A 218 -15.91 -7.70 17.49
N VAL A 219 -14.63 -7.86 17.15
CA VAL A 219 -14.09 -9.02 16.40
C VAL A 219 -14.26 -10.32 17.18
N GLN A 220 -14.18 -10.32 18.51
CA GLN A 220 -14.44 -11.52 19.31
C GLN A 220 -15.87 -12.06 19.14
N ARG A 221 -16.85 -11.17 18.95
CA ARG A 221 -18.26 -11.53 18.72
C ARG A 221 -18.58 -11.74 17.24
N HIS A 222 -17.88 -11.03 16.36
CA HIS A 222 -18.11 -11.00 14.91
C HIS A 222 -16.81 -11.32 14.15
N PRO A 223 -16.25 -12.54 14.27
CA PRO A 223 -14.93 -12.87 13.76
C PRO A 223 -14.80 -12.76 12.23
N ASP A 224 -15.92 -12.89 11.50
CA ASP A 224 -15.99 -12.83 10.05
C ASP A 224 -16.14 -11.41 9.49
N ASN A 225 -16.28 -10.39 10.34
CA ASN A 225 -16.40 -9.01 9.88
C ASN A 225 -15.03 -8.44 9.45
N ALA A 226 -14.75 -8.47 8.14
CA ALA A 226 -13.51 -7.96 7.54
C ALA A 226 -13.22 -6.49 7.93
N HIS A 227 -14.24 -5.63 7.94
CA HIS A 227 -14.12 -4.21 8.28
C HIS A 227 -13.71 -3.97 9.74
N ALA A 228 -14.15 -4.82 10.67
CA ALA A 228 -13.73 -4.75 12.06
C ALA A 228 -12.23 -5.02 12.22
N HIS A 229 -11.68 -6.01 11.51
CA HIS A 229 -10.23 -6.25 11.46
C HIS A 229 -9.47 -5.08 10.84
N PHE A 230 -10.03 -4.42 9.82
CA PHE A 230 -9.44 -3.20 9.25
C PHE A 230 -9.35 -2.06 10.25
N PHE A 231 -10.36 -1.85 11.10
CA PHE A 231 -10.25 -0.86 12.17
C PHE A 231 -9.18 -1.20 13.20
N VAL A 232 -9.03 -2.47 13.58
CA VAL A 232 -7.92 -2.92 14.44
C VAL A 232 -6.57 -2.60 13.79
N GLY A 233 -6.42 -2.88 12.49
CA GLY A 233 -5.21 -2.56 11.74
C GLY A 233 -4.92 -1.06 11.68
N LEU A 234 -5.93 -0.23 11.41
CA LEU A 234 -5.80 1.23 11.44
C LEU A 234 -5.41 1.74 12.83
N GLY A 235 -5.95 1.15 13.90
CA GLY A 235 -5.61 1.46 15.28
C GLY A 235 -4.16 1.15 15.61
N TYR A 236 -3.71 -0.08 15.37
CA TYR A 236 -2.31 -0.44 15.58
C TYR A 236 -1.35 0.41 14.76
N GLN A 237 -1.73 0.76 13.53
CA GLN A 237 -0.88 1.60 12.71
C GLN A 237 -0.78 3.04 13.24
N ALA A 238 -1.86 3.58 13.81
CA ALA A 238 -1.83 4.89 14.47
C ALA A 238 -0.97 4.89 15.73
N GLU A 239 -0.74 3.73 16.36
CA GLU A 239 0.22 3.53 17.46
C GLU A 239 1.64 3.14 17.00
N ASP A 240 1.93 3.18 15.70
CA ASP A 240 3.20 2.75 15.10
C ASP A 240 3.55 1.26 15.34
N ARG A 241 2.54 0.44 15.66
CA ARG A 241 2.65 -1.02 15.83
C ARG A 241 2.46 -1.72 14.49
N LEU A 242 3.41 -1.51 13.58
CA LEU A 242 3.29 -1.86 12.16
C LEU A 242 3.12 -3.38 11.90
N GLN A 243 3.79 -4.23 12.67
CA GLN A 243 3.64 -5.69 12.55
C GLN A 243 2.23 -6.15 12.94
N ASP A 244 1.68 -5.60 14.02
CA ASP A 244 0.32 -5.91 14.48
C ASP A 244 -0.72 -5.37 13.48
N ALA A 245 -0.47 -4.18 12.94
CA ALA A 245 -1.29 -3.59 11.88
C ALA A 245 -1.34 -4.49 10.64
N TYR A 246 -0.18 -4.97 10.17
CA TYR A 246 -0.08 -5.88 9.03
C TYR A 246 -0.86 -7.18 9.28
N ALA A 247 -0.71 -7.77 10.48
CA ALA A 247 -1.45 -8.98 10.87
C ALA A 247 -2.97 -8.74 10.90
N ALA A 248 -3.43 -7.58 11.37
CA ALA A 248 -4.85 -7.24 11.38
C ALA A 248 -5.42 -7.02 9.98
N TYR A 249 -4.70 -6.29 9.10
CA TYR A 249 -5.16 -6.10 7.73
C TYR A 249 -5.23 -7.41 6.94
N THR A 250 -4.22 -8.28 7.07
CA THR A 250 -4.20 -9.59 6.40
C THR A 250 -5.33 -10.48 6.88
N ARG A 251 -5.67 -10.46 8.18
CA ARG A 251 -6.88 -11.11 8.72
C ARG A 251 -8.16 -10.55 8.10
N GLY A 252 -8.28 -9.23 7.98
CA GLY A 252 -9.44 -8.60 7.34
C GLY A 252 -9.59 -9.00 5.88
N LEU A 253 -8.51 -8.95 5.10
CA LEU A 253 -8.50 -9.36 3.69
C LEU A 253 -8.86 -10.84 3.52
N ALA A 254 -8.41 -11.72 4.42
CA ALA A 254 -8.72 -13.14 4.39
C ALA A 254 -10.20 -13.49 4.68
N ARG A 255 -11.00 -12.52 5.14
CA ARG A 255 -12.46 -12.69 5.34
C ARG A 255 -13.30 -12.13 4.20
N MET A 256 -12.66 -11.54 3.19
CA MET A 256 -13.34 -11.09 1.97
C MET A 256 -13.37 -12.24 0.95
N SER A 257 -14.19 -12.11 -0.10
CA SER A 257 -14.20 -13.10 -1.17
C SER A 257 -12.85 -13.12 -1.90
N GLU A 258 -12.51 -14.27 -2.49
CA GLU A 258 -11.25 -14.41 -3.23
C GLU A 258 -11.14 -13.45 -4.42
N GLU A 259 -12.27 -13.12 -5.05
CA GLU A 259 -12.31 -12.13 -6.13
C GLU A 259 -11.99 -10.72 -5.62
N GLU A 260 -12.63 -10.29 -4.53
CA GLU A 260 -12.35 -9.01 -3.90
C GLU A 260 -10.89 -8.92 -3.43
N GLN A 261 -10.38 -9.97 -2.78
CA GLN A 261 -8.99 -10.00 -2.31
C GLN A 261 -8.01 -9.83 -3.48
N ARG A 262 -8.19 -10.59 -4.57
CA ARG A 262 -7.31 -10.50 -5.74
C ARG A 262 -7.40 -9.13 -6.40
N PHE A 263 -8.60 -8.59 -6.54
CA PHE A 263 -8.81 -7.27 -7.12
C PHE A 263 -8.10 -6.19 -6.30
N MET A 264 -8.33 -6.15 -4.98
CA MET A 264 -7.71 -5.15 -4.13
C MET A 264 -6.20 -5.31 -4.06
N MET A 265 -5.66 -6.53 -4.18
CA MET A 265 -4.21 -6.79 -4.09
C MET A 265 -3.46 -6.69 -5.43
N GLY A 266 -4.15 -6.56 -6.57
CA GLY A 266 -3.56 -6.59 -7.91
C GLY A 266 -2.88 -5.31 -8.41
N VAL A 267 -2.95 -4.22 -7.66
CA VAL A 267 -2.34 -2.88 -7.95
C VAL A 267 -2.45 -2.39 -9.39
N PHE A 268 -3.58 -2.52 -10.09
CA PHE A 268 -3.77 -1.77 -11.34
C PHE A 268 -5.24 -1.39 -11.57
N MET A 269 -5.50 -0.07 -11.48
CA MET A 269 -6.54 0.79 -12.12
C MET A 269 -7.96 0.22 -12.38
N LEU A 270 -9.01 0.80 -11.78
CA LEU A 270 -9.87 1.84 -12.40
C LEU A 270 -9.99 1.78 -13.94
N ALA A 271 -11.06 1.11 -14.41
CA ALA A 271 -11.58 1.07 -15.79
C ALA A 271 -10.85 0.15 -16.79
N ASP A 272 -10.84 -1.16 -16.52
CA ASP A 272 -11.29 -2.11 -17.55
C ASP A 272 -12.21 -3.16 -16.87
N PRO A 273 -13.54 -3.08 -17.08
CA PRO A 273 -14.47 -4.11 -16.62
C PRO A 273 -14.10 -5.52 -17.10
N ASP A 274 -13.33 -5.61 -18.19
CA ASP A 274 -12.87 -6.87 -18.79
C ASP A 274 -11.48 -7.30 -18.26
N SER A 275 -10.85 -6.52 -17.37
CA SER A 275 -9.60 -6.93 -16.74
C SER A 275 -9.85 -8.02 -15.70
N THR A 276 -9.27 -9.19 -15.94
CA THR A 276 -9.30 -10.28 -14.98
C THR A 276 -8.36 -9.98 -13.82
N ALA A 277 -8.82 -10.22 -12.59
CA ALA A 277 -7.99 -10.05 -11.40
C ALA A 277 -6.74 -10.94 -11.53
N PRO A 278 -5.53 -10.40 -11.28
CA PRO A 278 -4.30 -11.16 -11.44
C PRO A 278 -4.31 -12.42 -10.56
N ASP A 279 -3.64 -13.47 -11.03
CA ASP A 279 -3.52 -14.70 -10.28
C ASP A 279 -2.74 -14.48 -8.95
N ARG A 280 -2.93 -15.38 -7.98
CA ARG A 280 -2.30 -15.27 -6.66
C ARG A 280 -0.76 -15.29 -6.73
N ALA A 281 -0.18 -16.00 -7.69
CA ALA A 281 1.27 -16.07 -7.85
C ALA A 281 1.83 -14.75 -8.40
N ALA A 282 1.14 -14.13 -9.36
CA ALA A 282 1.46 -12.81 -9.89
C ALA A 282 1.37 -11.73 -8.80
N ILE A 283 0.31 -11.75 -7.98
CA ILE A 283 0.17 -10.84 -6.82
C ILE A 283 1.32 -11.06 -5.83
N ARG A 284 1.60 -12.30 -5.43
CA ARG A 284 2.70 -12.63 -4.51
C ARG A 284 4.04 -12.13 -5.05
N LYS A 285 4.34 -12.45 -6.31
CA LYS A 285 5.57 -12.03 -7.00
C LYS A 285 5.69 -10.51 -7.06
N PHE A 286 4.61 -9.82 -7.39
CA PHE A 286 4.56 -8.37 -7.48
C PHE A 286 4.92 -7.70 -6.16
N TRP A 287 4.34 -8.16 -5.06
CA TRP A 287 4.57 -7.58 -3.74
C TRP A 287 5.93 -7.94 -3.17
N THR A 288 6.33 -9.21 -3.26
CA THR A 288 7.63 -9.68 -2.74
C THR A 288 8.79 -8.94 -3.41
N GLY A 289 8.74 -8.74 -4.73
CA GLY A 289 9.78 -7.96 -5.44
C GLY A 289 9.77 -6.46 -5.12
N ARG A 290 8.73 -5.94 -4.47
CA ARG A 290 8.59 -4.53 -4.05
C ARG A 290 8.73 -4.34 -2.54
N ASP A 291 9.11 -5.39 -1.82
CA ASP A 291 9.41 -5.29 -0.40
C ASP A 291 10.62 -4.36 -0.19
N PRO A 292 10.46 -3.22 0.50
CA PRO A 292 11.58 -2.33 0.77
C PRO A 292 12.65 -2.99 1.64
N LEU A 293 12.26 -3.80 2.63
CA LEU A 293 13.21 -4.35 3.60
C LEU A 293 12.80 -5.76 4.07
N PHE A 294 13.43 -6.80 3.53
CA PHE A 294 13.18 -8.19 3.93
C PHE A 294 13.55 -8.51 5.40
N LEU A 295 14.33 -7.64 6.07
CA LEU A 295 14.64 -7.77 7.51
C LEU A 295 13.40 -7.67 8.41
N THR A 296 12.33 -7.01 7.98
CA THR A 296 11.11 -6.91 8.78
C THR A 296 10.25 -8.17 8.62
N GLU A 297 9.24 -8.30 9.46
CA GLU A 297 8.28 -9.43 9.40
C GLU A 297 7.10 -9.13 8.46
N TYR A 298 7.08 -7.94 7.86
CA TYR A 298 6.00 -7.46 7.01
C TYR A 298 6.59 -6.64 5.87
N ASN A 299 5.98 -6.71 4.71
CA ASN A 299 6.40 -5.90 3.57
C ASN A 299 5.84 -4.47 3.73
N GLU A 300 6.69 -3.45 3.89
CA GLU A 300 6.25 -2.07 4.20
C GLU A 300 5.37 -1.50 3.08
N ARG A 301 5.72 -1.80 1.82
CA ARG A 301 4.98 -1.36 0.65
C ARG A 301 3.58 -1.98 0.62
N LEU A 302 3.47 -3.26 0.96
CA LEU A 302 2.21 -3.96 1.02
C LEU A 302 1.38 -3.56 2.26
N LEU A 303 2.02 -3.34 3.42
CA LEU A 303 1.36 -2.81 4.61
C LEU A 303 0.69 -1.46 4.30
N GLU A 304 1.41 -0.55 3.65
CA GLU A 304 0.88 0.74 3.26
C GLU A 304 -0.31 0.59 2.29
N HIS A 305 -0.24 -0.36 1.35
CA HIS A 305 -1.35 -0.69 0.46
C HIS A 305 -2.57 -1.22 1.21
N CYS A 306 -2.37 -2.18 2.11
CA CYS A 306 -3.41 -2.74 2.96
C CYS A 306 -4.11 -1.66 3.78
N ARG A 307 -3.36 -0.70 4.34
CA ARG A 307 -3.93 0.47 5.01
C ARG A 307 -4.80 1.29 4.08
N ARG A 308 -4.39 1.52 2.84
CA ARG A 308 -5.21 2.28 1.88
C ARG A 308 -6.49 1.57 1.54
N VAL A 309 -6.44 0.25 1.32
CA VAL A 309 -7.61 -0.59 1.09
C VAL A 309 -8.55 -0.54 2.30
N ALA A 310 -8.02 -0.75 3.50
CA ALA A 310 -8.76 -0.65 4.74
C ALA A 310 -9.45 0.71 4.88
N TYR A 311 -8.69 1.80 4.80
CA TYR A 311 -9.24 3.14 4.92
C TYR A 311 -10.25 3.46 3.82
N ALA A 312 -9.99 3.05 2.57
CA ALA A 312 -10.91 3.30 1.47
C ALA A 312 -12.25 2.60 1.69
N ASN A 313 -12.23 1.31 2.06
CA ASN A 313 -13.41 0.53 2.38
C ASN A 313 -14.20 1.12 3.54
N LEU A 314 -13.49 1.60 4.56
CA LEU A 314 -14.13 2.15 5.73
C LEU A 314 -14.67 3.56 5.48
N ARG A 315 -13.92 4.42 4.81
CA ARG A 315 -14.24 5.86 4.75
C ARG A 315 -15.12 6.26 3.57
N PHE A 316 -14.98 5.56 2.44
CA PHE A 316 -15.68 5.88 1.21
C PHE A 316 -16.80 4.88 0.87
N GLY A 317 -16.98 3.83 1.69
CA GLY A 317 -18.14 2.96 1.62
C GLY A 317 -19.38 3.56 2.28
N ASP A 318 -20.52 2.89 2.10
CA ASP A 318 -21.77 3.21 2.79
C ASP A 318 -22.37 1.94 3.41
N PRO A 319 -22.15 1.69 4.72
CA PRO A 319 -22.67 0.51 5.40
C PRO A 319 -24.19 0.39 5.39
N LEU A 320 -24.93 1.50 5.31
CA LEU A 320 -26.39 1.46 5.25
C LEU A 320 -26.90 0.93 3.92
N LYS A 321 -26.10 1.08 2.86
CA LYS A 321 -26.46 0.67 1.49
C LYS A 321 -25.70 -0.57 1.02
N GLY A 322 -24.80 -1.11 1.84
CA GLY A 322 -23.92 -2.21 1.45
C GLY A 322 -22.97 -1.86 0.30
N ILE A 323 -22.60 -0.57 0.15
CA ILE A 323 -21.68 -0.14 -0.91
C ILE A 323 -20.24 -0.26 -0.38
N PRO A 324 -19.40 -1.13 -0.95
CA PRO A 324 -18.00 -1.22 -0.56
C PRO A 324 -17.23 0.03 -0.97
N GLY A 325 -16.34 0.53 -0.12
CA GLY A 325 -15.60 1.74 -0.44
C GLY A 325 -14.65 1.58 -1.62
N TRP A 326 -14.04 0.40 -1.78
CA TRP A 326 -13.12 0.10 -2.89
C TRP A 326 -13.77 0.17 -4.26
N THR A 327 -15.10 0.03 -4.40
CA THR A 327 -15.78 0.16 -5.69
C THR A 327 -16.05 1.62 -6.06
N THR A 328 -15.95 2.55 -5.10
CA THR A 328 -16.21 3.97 -5.35
C THR A 328 -15.00 4.67 -5.98
N ASP A 329 -15.24 5.68 -6.82
CA ASP A 329 -14.16 6.45 -7.45
C ASP A 329 -13.18 7.04 -6.43
N LYS A 330 -13.69 7.55 -5.29
CA LYS A 330 -12.85 8.05 -4.19
C LYS A 330 -12.02 6.95 -3.56
N GLY A 331 -12.60 5.78 -3.31
CA GLY A 331 -11.89 4.65 -2.74
C GLY A 331 -10.79 4.14 -3.67
N GLN A 332 -11.09 4.00 -4.95
CA GLN A 332 -10.09 3.55 -5.92
C GLN A 332 -8.95 4.57 -6.10
N VAL A 333 -9.26 5.87 -6.15
CA VAL A 333 -8.24 6.94 -6.16
C VAL A 333 -7.39 6.90 -4.89
N TYR A 334 -8.01 6.74 -3.71
CA TYR A 334 -7.29 6.66 -2.44
C TYR A 334 -6.40 5.42 -2.34
N ILE A 335 -6.87 4.26 -2.83
CA ILE A 335 -6.05 3.04 -2.90
C ILE A 335 -4.79 3.27 -3.74
N ARG A 336 -4.94 3.96 -4.88
CA ARG A 336 -3.83 4.20 -5.80
C ARG A 336 -2.85 5.26 -5.31
N TYR A 337 -3.33 6.40 -4.86
CA TYR A 337 -2.51 7.59 -4.59
C TYR A 337 -2.35 7.91 -3.10
N GLY A 338 -3.12 7.26 -2.24
CA GLY A 338 -3.08 7.48 -0.80
C GLY A 338 -3.83 8.75 -0.37
N HIS A 339 -3.44 9.29 0.77
CA HIS A 339 -4.05 10.49 1.33
C HIS A 339 -3.58 11.73 0.55
N PRO A 340 -4.49 12.63 0.12
CA PRO A 340 -4.10 13.84 -0.59
C PRO A 340 -3.34 14.81 0.34
N VAL A 341 -2.45 15.61 -0.22
CA VAL A 341 -1.74 16.68 0.49
C VAL A 341 -2.72 17.75 0.99
N SER A 342 -3.79 17.99 0.24
CA SER A 342 -4.84 18.92 0.62
C SER A 342 -6.19 18.49 0.03
N LEU A 343 -7.23 18.60 0.84
CA LEU A 343 -8.62 18.37 0.45
C LEU A 343 -9.40 19.69 0.56
N VAL A 344 -10.04 20.09 -0.53
CA VAL A 344 -10.93 21.25 -0.56
C VAL A 344 -12.31 20.81 -1.00
N ALA A 345 -13.27 20.84 -0.08
CA ALA A 345 -14.68 20.60 -0.39
C ALA A 345 -15.39 21.92 -0.71
N ARG A 346 -16.01 21.99 -1.88
CA ARG A 346 -16.96 23.04 -2.26
C ARG A 346 -18.38 22.50 -2.03
N PRO A 347 -19.18 23.12 -1.16
CA PRO A 347 -20.57 22.73 -0.99
C PRO A 347 -21.33 22.92 -2.31
N ALA A 348 -22.44 22.19 -2.47
CA ALA A 348 -23.33 22.47 -3.59
C ALA A 348 -23.94 23.84 -3.33
N GLU A 349 -23.86 24.74 -4.31
CA GLU A 349 -24.59 25.99 -4.26
C GLU A 349 -26.06 25.66 -4.53
N PHE A 350 -26.85 25.58 -3.46
CA PHE A 350 -28.28 25.28 -3.53
C PHE A 350 -29.06 26.48 -3.00
N HIS A 351 -29.56 27.30 -3.91
CA HIS A 351 -30.64 28.25 -3.63
C HIS A 351 -31.90 27.74 -4.32
N THR A 352 -32.60 26.77 -3.73
CA THR A 352 -33.88 26.29 -4.29
C THR A 352 -35.03 27.27 -4.10
N GLY A 353 -34.82 28.32 -3.31
CA GLY A 353 -35.88 29.26 -2.93
C GLY A 353 -36.94 28.65 -2.02
N VAL A 354 -36.80 27.40 -1.56
CA VAL A 354 -37.82 26.67 -0.78
C VAL A 354 -38.11 27.32 0.58
N ASP A 355 -37.15 28.11 1.08
CA ASP A 355 -37.28 28.87 2.33
C ASP A 355 -37.72 30.33 2.08
N LEU A 356 -37.94 30.72 0.81
CA LEU A 356 -38.46 32.04 0.44
C LEU A 356 -40.00 32.02 0.45
N PRO A 357 -40.67 33.15 0.69
CA PRO A 357 -42.12 33.27 0.53
C PRO A 357 -42.59 32.78 -0.85
N GLY A 358 -43.80 32.19 -0.93
CA GLY A 358 -44.30 31.53 -2.15
C GLY A 358 -44.20 32.37 -3.43
N TYR A 359 -44.43 33.68 -3.35
CA TYR A 359 -44.31 34.57 -4.50
C TYR A 359 -42.87 34.68 -5.06
N MET A 360 -41.84 34.54 -4.22
CA MET A 360 -40.44 34.49 -4.65
C MET A 360 -40.10 33.15 -5.29
N GLN A 361 -40.72 32.06 -4.83
CA GLN A 361 -40.59 30.75 -5.48
C GLN A 361 -41.19 30.79 -6.90
N ASP A 362 -42.39 31.37 -7.03
CA ASP A 362 -43.06 31.56 -8.31
C ASP A 362 -42.29 32.50 -9.25
N TYR A 363 -41.76 33.61 -8.72
CA TYR A 363 -40.92 34.55 -9.47
C TYR A 363 -39.62 33.90 -9.97
N LEU A 364 -38.95 33.12 -9.14
CA LEU A 364 -37.73 32.38 -9.53
C LEU A 364 -38.03 31.28 -10.56
N ALA A 365 -39.18 30.60 -10.45
CA ALA A 365 -39.65 29.60 -11.42
C ALA A 365 -40.10 30.22 -12.76
N TRP A 366 -40.62 31.44 -12.72
CA TRP A 366 -40.95 32.22 -13.93
C TRP A 366 -39.69 32.72 -14.63
N ARG A 367 -38.71 33.25 -13.88
CA ARG A 367 -37.43 33.74 -14.42
C ARG A 367 -36.57 32.62 -15.04
N ALA A 368 -36.64 31.40 -14.49
CA ALA A 368 -36.02 30.18 -15.03
C ALA A 368 -36.46 29.86 -16.47
N ARG A 369 -37.70 30.19 -16.82
CA ARG A 369 -38.26 29.91 -18.15
C ARG A 369 -37.80 30.89 -19.22
N TRP A 370 -37.30 32.07 -18.84
CA TRP A 370 -37.05 33.17 -19.79
C TRP A 370 -35.58 33.47 -20.07
N GLN A 371 -34.64 33.14 -19.18
CA GLN A 371 -33.25 33.60 -19.35
C GLN A 371 -32.25 32.62 -19.97
N MET A 372 -32.60 31.35 -20.29
CA MET A 372 -31.62 30.32 -20.70
C MET A 372 -30.38 30.22 -19.78
N MET A 373 -30.41 30.87 -18.62
CA MET A 373 -29.44 30.77 -17.56
C MET A 373 -29.96 29.69 -16.64
N SER A 374 -29.27 28.55 -16.62
CA SER A 374 -29.47 27.54 -15.60
C SER A 374 -29.53 28.21 -14.22
N HIS A 375 -30.51 27.82 -13.42
CA HIS A 375 -30.38 27.80 -11.97
C HIS A 375 -29.31 26.77 -11.62
N ASN A 376 -28.04 27.05 -11.92
CA ASN A 376 -26.95 26.06 -11.93
C ASN A 376 -26.81 25.45 -10.54
N TYR A 377 -27.47 24.31 -10.32
CA TYR A 377 -27.05 23.34 -9.32
C TYR A 377 -25.63 22.94 -9.68
N GLU A 378 -24.64 23.61 -9.07
CA GLU A 378 -23.28 23.12 -9.12
C GLU A 378 -23.17 21.89 -8.22
N HIS A 379 -22.76 20.77 -8.81
CA HIS A 379 -22.51 19.53 -8.07
C HIS A 379 -21.54 19.80 -6.93
N ARG A 380 -21.70 19.14 -5.78
CA ARG A 380 -20.67 19.22 -4.73
C ARG A 380 -19.35 18.81 -5.36
N LYS A 381 -18.31 19.61 -5.20
CA LYS A 381 -16.98 19.28 -5.71
C LYS A 381 -16.03 19.05 -4.57
N GLU A 382 -15.25 17.99 -4.64
CA GLU A 382 -14.10 17.80 -3.77
C GLU A 382 -12.84 17.80 -4.64
N LEU A 383 -11.90 18.68 -4.29
CA LEU A 383 -10.61 18.77 -4.96
C LEU A 383 -9.58 18.12 -4.06
N TRP A 384 -8.98 17.04 -4.53
CA TRP A 384 -7.91 16.31 -3.86
C TRP A 384 -6.59 16.65 -4.55
N ARG A 385 -5.69 17.33 -3.84
CA ARG A 385 -4.40 17.76 -4.36
C ARG A 385 -3.31 16.77 -3.98
N TYR A 386 -2.50 16.38 -4.95
CA TYR A 386 -1.31 15.56 -4.79
C TYR A 386 -0.09 16.34 -5.26
N GLU A 387 1.09 15.79 -5.06
CA GLU A 387 2.31 16.33 -5.65
C GLU A 387 2.24 16.21 -7.17
N GLY A 388 2.14 17.35 -7.87
CA GLY A 388 2.15 17.41 -9.33
C GLY A 388 0.79 17.36 -10.04
N PHE A 389 -0.31 16.99 -9.36
CA PHE A 389 -1.64 16.94 -9.98
C PHE A 389 -2.79 17.16 -8.99
N THR A 390 -4.00 17.38 -9.52
CA THR A 390 -5.24 17.52 -8.73
C THR A 390 -6.34 16.69 -9.34
N ILE A 391 -7.06 15.95 -8.48
CA ILE A 391 -8.24 15.17 -8.84
C ILE A 391 -9.48 15.92 -8.37
N ILE A 392 -10.52 15.96 -9.21
CA ILE A 392 -11.81 16.56 -8.86
C ILE A 392 -12.86 15.45 -8.80
N PHE A 393 -13.59 15.39 -7.69
CA PHE A 393 -14.76 14.55 -7.55
C PHE A 393 -16.01 15.41 -7.59
N GLU A 394 -16.99 15.02 -8.40
CA GLU A 394 -18.29 15.65 -8.49
C GLU A 394 -19.36 14.74 -7.91
N ASN A 395 -20.14 15.25 -6.97
CA ASN A 395 -21.32 14.56 -6.48
C ASN A 395 -22.51 14.89 -7.39
N THR A 396 -22.68 14.04 -8.40
CA THR A 396 -23.62 14.28 -9.50
C THR A 396 -25.03 13.80 -9.19
N ASP A 397 -25.35 13.35 -7.97
CA ASP A 397 -26.72 12.99 -7.60
C ASP A 397 -27.02 13.19 -6.10
N THR A 398 -28.26 12.89 -5.69
CA THR A 398 -28.68 12.92 -4.29
C THR A 398 -28.46 11.57 -3.59
N ARG A 399 -27.75 10.63 -4.20
CA ARG A 399 -27.44 9.31 -3.62
C ARG A 399 -26.08 9.29 -2.93
N ASP A 400 -25.38 10.43 -2.93
CA ASP A 400 -24.04 10.65 -2.39
C ASP A 400 -22.96 9.91 -3.20
N HIS A 401 -23.24 9.63 -4.49
CA HIS A 401 -22.27 9.06 -5.41
C HIS A 401 -21.31 10.15 -5.91
N TRP A 402 -20.02 9.89 -5.77
CA TRP A 402 -18.96 10.80 -6.21
C TRP A 402 -18.34 10.25 -7.47
N ASN A 403 -18.43 11.02 -8.55
CA ASN A 403 -17.87 10.68 -9.85
C ASN A 403 -16.55 11.44 -10.04
N PHE A 404 -15.53 10.75 -10.53
CA PHE A 404 -14.24 11.29 -10.89
C PHE A 404 -14.33 12.17 -12.14
N ARG A 405 -13.60 13.31 -12.14
CA ARG A 405 -13.43 14.23 -13.27
C ARG A 405 -11.98 14.72 -13.39
N LEU A 406 -11.48 14.83 -14.62
CA LEU A 406 -10.20 15.44 -14.98
C LEU A 406 -10.42 16.88 -15.50
N GLY A 407 -10.14 17.90 -14.68
CA GLY A 407 -10.04 19.30 -15.13
C GLY A 407 -11.36 20.05 -15.42
N TRP A 408 -11.24 21.33 -15.78
CA TRP A 408 -12.36 22.27 -16.03
C TRP A 408 -12.95 22.21 -17.45
N LEU A 409 -12.31 21.48 -18.37
CA LEU A 409 -12.75 21.27 -19.74
C LEU A 409 -12.85 19.76 -20.00
N ASP A 410 -13.99 19.15 -19.68
CA ASP A 410 -14.60 18.11 -20.53
C ASP A 410 -15.92 17.58 -19.94
N SER A 411 -16.94 17.57 -20.79
CA SER A 411 -18.18 16.83 -20.61
C SER A 411 -17.91 15.33 -20.80
N GLU A 412 -18.09 14.53 -19.75
CA GLU A 412 -18.00 13.05 -19.75
C GLU A 412 -16.63 12.45 -20.14
N MET A 413 -16.11 11.61 -19.25
CA MET A 413 -14.76 11.09 -19.36
C MET A 413 -14.73 9.88 -20.31
N ASN A 414 -13.94 9.96 -21.39
CA ASN A 414 -13.60 8.80 -22.21
C ASN A 414 -12.52 7.95 -21.48
N PRO A 415 -12.66 6.60 -21.38
CA PRO A 415 -11.68 5.69 -20.78
C PRO A 415 -10.20 5.95 -21.15
N LEU A 416 -9.95 6.42 -22.38
CA LEU A 416 -8.60 6.74 -22.86
C LEU A 416 -7.91 7.84 -22.04
N GLY A 417 -8.64 8.87 -21.61
CA GLY A 417 -8.09 9.99 -20.84
C GLY A 417 -7.66 9.61 -19.42
N PHE A 418 -8.38 8.66 -18.79
CA PHE A 418 -8.02 8.15 -17.48
C PHE A 418 -6.79 7.23 -17.54
N LYS A 419 -6.75 6.31 -18.50
CA LYS A 419 -5.58 5.43 -18.70
C LYS A 419 -4.31 6.25 -18.93
N MET A 420 -4.36 7.26 -19.81
CA MET A 420 -3.25 8.19 -20.03
C MET A 420 -2.86 8.98 -18.78
N PHE A 421 -3.84 9.46 -18.00
CA PHE A 421 -3.56 10.14 -16.74
C PHE A 421 -2.80 9.23 -15.79
N VAL A 422 -3.22 7.98 -15.69
CA VAL A 422 -2.59 7.06 -14.77
C VAL A 422 -1.20 6.60 -15.24
N GLU A 423 -1.00 6.37 -16.54
CA GLU A 423 0.33 6.10 -17.11
C GLU A 423 1.31 7.25 -16.82
N ARG A 424 0.82 8.49 -16.83
CA ARG A 424 1.62 9.69 -16.50
C ARG A 424 1.82 9.91 -15.00
N ASN A 425 0.96 9.33 -14.16
CA ASN A 425 0.96 9.49 -12.71
C ASN A 425 0.94 8.10 -12.04
N PRO A 426 2.10 7.44 -11.90
CA PRO A 426 2.19 6.11 -11.26
C PRO A 426 1.79 6.15 -9.78
N ASP A 427 1.61 4.98 -9.18
CA ASP A 427 1.30 4.89 -7.75
C ASP A 427 2.43 5.51 -6.91
N HIS A 428 2.04 6.24 -5.87
CA HIS A 428 2.99 6.90 -4.98
C HIS A 428 3.23 6.02 -3.76
N PHE A 429 4.48 5.65 -3.51
CA PHE A 429 4.93 5.04 -2.26
C PHE A 429 6.26 5.67 -1.85
N ARG A 430 6.35 6.07 -0.58
CA ARG A 430 7.57 6.60 0.00
C ARG A 430 8.21 5.50 0.84
N ASP A 431 9.33 4.98 0.36
CA ASP A 431 10.14 4.02 1.11
C ASP A 431 10.52 4.64 2.47
N PRO A 432 10.16 4.03 3.61
CA PRO A 432 10.45 4.60 4.93
C PRO A 432 11.94 4.65 5.25
N TYR A 433 12.80 3.93 4.53
CA TYR A 433 14.24 3.84 4.79
C TYR A 433 15.08 4.66 3.80
N TRP A 434 14.45 5.47 2.93
CA TRP A 434 15.14 6.10 1.81
C TRP A 434 16.30 7.03 2.19
N ARG A 435 16.30 7.62 3.41
CA ARG A 435 17.40 8.48 3.87
C ARG A 435 18.49 7.72 4.59
N GLU A 436 18.09 6.65 5.27
CA GLU A 436 18.91 5.83 6.14
C GLU A 436 19.58 4.68 5.37
N ARG A 437 19.09 4.38 4.17
CA ARG A 437 19.59 3.30 3.32
C ARG A 437 20.79 3.73 2.49
N TYR A 438 21.79 2.86 2.44
CA TYR A 438 22.95 2.98 1.55
C TYR A 438 23.25 1.63 0.87
N ASP A 439 23.89 1.70 -0.29
CA ASP A 439 24.31 0.52 -1.05
C ASP A 439 25.54 -0.12 -0.39
N ALA A 440 25.50 -1.44 -0.19
CA ALA A 440 26.60 -2.20 0.38
C ALA A 440 27.39 -2.87 -0.75
N PRO A 441 28.61 -2.41 -1.09
CA PRO A 441 29.38 -2.98 -2.19
C PRO A 441 29.57 -4.49 -2.01
N HIS A 442 29.31 -5.25 -3.07
CA HIS A 442 29.31 -6.70 -3.00
C HIS A 442 30.04 -7.38 -4.17
N GLN A 443 30.43 -8.63 -3.93
CA GLN A 443 31.00 -9.52 -4.91
C GLN A 443 30.45 -10.94 -4.72
N ILE A 444 30.10 -11.55 -5.84
CA ILE A 444 29.63 -12.93 -5.91
C ILE A 444 30.57 -13.69 -6.85
N ALA A 445 30.97 -14.90 -6.44
CA ALA A 445 31.78 -15.80 -7.26
C ALA A 445 31.25 -17.23 -7.16
N GLN A 446 31.09 -17.88 -8.31
CA GLN A 446 30.62 -19.26 -8.42
C GLN A 446 31.79 -20.23 -8.63
N PHE A 447 31.77 -21.32 -7.88
CA PHE A 447 32.72 -22.43 -7.93
C PHE A 447 31.94 -23.74 -8.08
N ARG A 448 32.60 -24.81 -8.54
CA ARG A 448 31.98 -26.14 -8.54
C ARG A 448 31.81 -26.59 -7.10
N GLY A 449 30.59 -26.94 -6.74
CA GLY A 449 30.23 -27.52 -5.46
C GLY A 449 30.11 -29.04 -5.54
N GLU A 450 29.65 -29.62 -4.44
CA GLU A 450 29.35 -31.05 -4.33
C GLU A 450 27.94 -31.36 -4.87
N ASN A 451 27.68 -32.61 -5.22
CA ASN A 451 26.35 -33.10 -5.61
C ASN A 451 25.66 -32.28 -6.73
N ASP A 452 26.42 -31.95 -7.78
CA ASP A 452 25.96 -31.20 -8.97
C ASP A 452 25.42 -29.81 -8.67
N LYS A 453 25.89 -29.21 -7.58
CA LYS A 453 25.60 -27.82 -7.21
C LYS A 453 26.79 -26.91 -7.50
N ALA A 454 26.53 -25.63 -7.65
CA ALA A 454 27.54 -24.59 -7.57
C ALA A 454 27.69 -24.14 -6.12
N ARG A 455 28.94 -24.00 -5.66
CA ARG A 455 29.28 -23.25 -4.46
C ARG A 455 29.37 -21.78 -4.83
N VAL A 456 28.42 -20.99 -4.34
CA VAL A 456 28.37 -19.54 -4.57
C VAL A 456 28.91 -18.85 -3.31
N GLU A 457 30.02 -18.14 -3.44
CA GLU A 457 30.58 -17.33 -2.35
C GLU A 457 30.13 -15.88 -2.53
N VAL A 458 29.52 -15.31 -1.50
CA VAL A 458 28.97 -13.95 -1.47
C VAL A 458 29.72 -13.16 -0.44
N TYR A 459 30.24 -11.99 -0.81
CA TYR A 459 30.96 -11.09 0.08
C TYR A 459 30.44 -9.68 -0.09
N TYR A 460 30.28 -8.95 1.00
CA TYR A 460 29.82 -7.56 0.97
C TYR A 460 30.49 -6.74 2.07
N ALA A 461 30.51 -5.44 1.86
CA ALA A 461 31.18 -4.46 2.70
C ALA A 461 30.16 -3.43 3.18
N LEU A 462 30.13 -3.19 4.49
CA LEU A 462 29.35 -2.11 5.08
C LEU A 462 30.29 -0.93 5.34
N ASP A 463 29.90 0.27 4.92
CA ASP A 463 30.60 1.49 5.29
C ASP A 463 30.62 1.62 6.82
N ALA A 464 31.81 1.74 7.41
CA ALA A 464 31.97 1.84 8.85
C ALA A 464 31.48 3.17 9.41
N ASP A 465 31.39 4.24 8.60
CA ASP A 465 30.86 5.53 9.03
C ASP A 465 29.34 5.50 9.17
N GLU A 466 28.67 4.64 8.38
CA GLU A 466 27.24 4.39 8.48
C GLU A 466 26.87 3.46 9.64
N VAL A 467 27.84 2.77 10.24
CA VAL A 467 27.62 1.81 11.34
C VAL A 467 28.10 2.39 12.66
N GLU A 468 27.40 2.11 13.77
CA GLU A 468 27.90 2.42 15.11
C GLU A 468 28.92 1.36 15.51
N THR A 469 30.18 1.78 15.65
CA THR A 469 31.30 0.87 15.93
C THR A 469 32.09 1.28 17.16
N LYS A 470 32.58 0.28 17.90
CA LYS A 470 33.58 0.46 18.97
C LYS A 470 34.76 -0.45 18.72
N ASP A 471 35.98 0.01 18.99
CA ASP A 471 37.16 -0.85 18.89
C ASP A 471 37.10 -1.96 19.94
N LEU A 472 37.12 -3.21 19.48
CA LEU A 472 37.18 -4.38 20.36
C LEU A 472 38.63 -4.87 20.48
N ARG A 473 39.32 -5.00 19.34
CA ARG A 473 40.74 -5.34 19.21
C ARG A 473 41.23 -4.99 17.80
N PRO A 474 42.55 -4.95 17.51
CA PRO A 474 43.04 -4.59 16.19
C PRO A 474 42.38 -5.39 15.06
N GLY A 475 41.78 -4.67 14.10
CA GLY A 475 41.09 -5.24 12.93
C GLY A 475 39.68 -5.78 13.19
N ILE A 476 39.15 -5.68 14.41
CA ILE A 476 37.79 -6.15 14.75
C ILE A 476 37.04 -5.07 15.55
N LYS A 477 35.85 -4.71 15.06
CA LYS A 477 34.93 -3.79 15.72
C LYS A 477 33.83 -4.55 16.46
N SER A 478 33.40 -4.00 17.60
CA SER A 478 32.13 -4.31 18.23
C SER A 478 31.02 -3.52 17.55
N VAL A 479 29.89 -4.17 17.26
CA VAL A 479 28.74 -3.60 16.55
C VAL A 479 27.43 -4.12 17.16
N ASN A 480 26.28 -3.53 16.83
CA ASN A 480 24.97 -4.06 17.23
C ASN A 480 24.02 -4.10 16.02
N LEU A 481 24.20 -5.10 15.17
CA LEU A 481 23.52 -5.17 13.88
C LEU A 481 22.48 -6.28 13.84
N ARG A 482 21.42 -6.06 13.07
CA ARG A 482 20.52 -7.10 12.57
C ARG A 482 20.89 -7.35 11.10
N GLN A 483 21.44 -8.51 10.81
CA GLN A 483 21.95 -8.88 9.47
C GLN A 483 21.11 -10.01 8.89
N GLY A 484 20.67 -9.83 7.65
CA GLY A 484 19.82 -10.75 6.91
C GLY A 484 20.47 -11.18 5.59
N LEU A 485 20.35 -12.46 5.26
CA LEU A 485 20.61 -12.97 3.91
C LEU A 485 19.37 -13.70 3.39
N PHE A 486 18.89 -13.25 2.23
CA PHE A 486 17.63 -13.68 1.63
C PHE A 486 17.89 -14.24 0.24
N LEU A 487 17.36 -15.43 -0.03
CA LEU A 487 17.44 -16.07 -1.34
C LEU A 487 16.04 -16.46 -1.80
N PHE A 488 15.71 -16.08 -3.02
CA PHE A 488 14.45 -16.41 -3.68
C PHE A 488 14.73 -17.16 -4.99
N ASP A 489 13.81 -18.02 -5.40
CA ASP A 489 13.84 -18.59 -6.74
C ASP A 489 13.32 -17.62 -7.82
N ALA A 490 13.24 -18.08 -9.07
CA ALA A 490 12.73 -17.28 -10.19
C ALA A 490 11.24 -16.88 -10.06
N GLN A 491 10.49 -17.56 -9.19
CA GLN A 491 9.09 -17.33 -8.88
C GLN A 491 8.92 -16.40 -7.65
N TRP A 492 10.03 -15.93 -7.06
CA TRP A 492 10.07 -15.16 -5.81
C TRP A 492 9.63 -15.95 -4.57
N ASP A 493 9.64 -17.28 -4.63
CA ASP A 493 9.43 -18.09 -3.44
C ASP A 493 10.70 -18.10 -2.59
N THR A 494 10.53 -17.90 -1.28
CA THR A 494 11.64 -17.80 -0.34
C THR A 494 12.31 -19.17 -0.16
N LEU A 495 13.57 -19.27 -0.58
CA LEU A 495 14.41 -20.45 -0.38
C LEU A 495 15.26 -20.36 0.89
N ARG A 496 15.66 -19.12 1.26
CA ARG A 496 16.45 -18.85 2.47
C ARG A 496 16.04 -17.50 3.06
N ARG A 497 15.89 -17.46 4.39
CA ARG A 497 15.68 -16.25 5.19
C ARG A 497 16.44 -16.40 6.50
N ASP A 498 17.67 -15.91 6.51
CA ASP A 498 18.56 -16.05 7.65
C ASP A 498 18.81 -14.68 8.27
N ILE A 499 18.19 -14.43 9.42
CA ILE A 499 18.33 -13.17 10.15
C ILE A 499 19.07 -13.44 11.45
N ASN A 500 20.20 -12.77 11.64
CA ASN A 500 21.10 -12.96 12.76
C ASN A 500 21.41 -11.63 13.44
N ARG A 501 21.63 -11.67 14.77
CA ARG A 501 22.23 -10.55 15.49
C ARG A 501 23.74 -10.67 15.42
N VAL A 502 24.40 -9.61 14.96
CA VAL A 502 25.86 -9.54 14.84
C VAL A 502 26.41 -8.56 15.85
N GLN A 503 27.39 -9.02 16.64
CA GLN A 503 28.01 -8.25 17.71
C GLN A 503 29.46 -7.84 17.41
N ARG A 504 30.08 -8.47 16.40
CA ARG A 504 31.47 -8.22 16.02
C ARG A 504 31.66 -8.40 14.53
N MET A 505 32.46 -7.53 13.92
CA MET A 505 32.81 -7.63 12.50
C MET A 505 34.27 -7.26 12.25
N PRO A 506 34.94 -7.93 11.30
CA PRO A 506 36.26 -7.51 10.84
C PRO A 506 36.14 -6.19 10.08
N ILE A 507 37.11 -5.29 10.29
CA ILE A 507 37.21 -4.00 9.57
C ILE A 507 38.46 -3.96 8.71
N VAL A 508 38.34 -3.41 7.51
CA VAL A 508 39.45 -3.13 6.59
C VAL A 508 39.42 -1.67 6.14
N LYS A 509 40.58 -1.07 5.90
CA LYS A 509 40.69 0.29 5.35
C LYS A 509 41.05 0.22 3.88
N TYR A 510 40.39 0.97 3.01
CA TYR A 510 40.59 0.89 1.57
C TYR A 510 41.59 1.90 1.00
N ASP A 511 41.81 3.00 1.70
CA ASP A 511 42.69 4.07 1.27
C ASP A 511 43.43 4.72 2.45
N ALA A 512 44.35 5.63 2.12
CA ALA A 512 45.05 6.47 3.09
C ALA A 512 44.12 7.47 3.81
N LEU A 513 42.97 7.81 3.21
CA LEU A 513 41.95 8.69 3.82
C LEU A 513 41.22 8.00 4.98
N GLY A 514 41.29 6.68 5.07
CA GLY A 514 40.88 5.91 6.22
C GLY A 514 39.44 5.41 6.18
N LEU A 515 38.79 5.42 5.01
CA LEU A 515 37.44 4.87 4.85
C LEU A 515 37.46 3.38 5.22
N GLY A 516 36.81 3.07 6.33
CA GLY A 516 36.74 1.75 6.93
C GLY A 516 35.52 0.99 6.42
N TYR A 517 35.68 -0.30 6.14
CA TYR A 517 34.59 -1.16 5.75
C TYR A 517 34.54 -2.40 6.64
N LEU A 518 33.35 -2.72 7.13
CA LEU A 518 33.08 -3.95 7.86
C LEU A 518 32.74 -5.05 6.86
N LEU A 519 33.50 -6.15 6.88
CA LEU A 519 33.33 -7.22 5.90
C LEU A 519 32.43 -8.34 6.43
N ALA A 520 31.53 -8.79 5.56
CA ALA A 520 30.72 -9.98 5.75
C ALA A 520 30.80 -10.88 4.53
N GLY A 521 30.53 -12.17 4.74
CA GLY A 521 30.40 -13.10 3.63
C GLY A 521 29.70 -14.38 4.04
N ASP A 522 29.13 -15.05 3.07
CA ASP A 522 28.44 -16.33 3.23
C ASP A 522 28.67 -17.23 2.01
N ARG A 523 28.39 -18.51 2.14
CA ARG A 523 28.52 -19.51 1.09
C ARG A 523 27.20 -20.25 0.91
N LEU A 524 26.75 -20.30 -0.34
CA LEU A 524 25.53 -21.01 -0.76
C LEU A 524 25.91 -22.22 -1.61
N ASN A 525 25.15 -23.31 -1.49
CA ASN A 525 25.27 -24.46 -2.38
C ASN A 525 23.97 -24.62 -3.17
N LEU A 526 23.97 -24.15 -4.42
CA LEU A 526 22.76 -23.97 -5.23
C LEU A 526 22.80 -24.84 -6.48
N LYS A 527 21.63 -25.30 -6.93
CA LYS A 527 21.52 -25.93 -8.26
C LYS A 527 21.62 -24.85 -9.33
N ALA A 528 21.89 -25.27 -10.57
CA ALA A 528 21.81 -24.35 -11.70
C ALA A 528 20.38 -23.79 -11.86
N GLY A 529 20.29 -22.49 -12.15
CA GLY A 529 19.01 -21.78 -12.22
C GLY A 529 19.15 -20.29 -11.89
N ARG A 530 18.05 -19.56 -12.05
CA ARG A 530 17.97 -18.14 -11.72
C ARG A 530 17.42 -17.95 -10.31
N TYR A 531 18.08 -17.07 -9.55
CA TYR A 531 17.74 -16.73 -8.19
C TYR A 531 17.79 -15.22 -7.98
N TYR A 532 17.11 -14.73 -6.94
CA TYR A 532 17.27 -13.37 -6.44
C TYR A 532 17.93 -13.42 -5.07
N LEU A 533 19.02 -12.68 -4.90
CA LEU A 533 19.80 -12.65 -3.67
C LEU A 533 19.75 -11.23 -3.09
N SER A 534 19.54 -11.14 -1.79
CA SER A 534 19.69 -9.88 -1.07
C SER A 534 20.41 -10.11 0.25
N ALA A 535 21.33 -9.21 0.60
CA ALA A 535 21.72 -9.04 1.98
C ALA A 535 21.32 -7.64 2.45
N GLU A 536 20.86 -7.58 3.68
CA GLU A 536 20.39 -6.36 4.31
C GLU A 536 20.89 -6.33 5.74
N VAL A 537 21.32 -5.15 6.20
CA VAL A 537 21.88 -4.95 7.53
C VAL A 537 21.32 -3.67 8.12
N GLU A 538 20.62 -3.78 9.25
CA GLU A 538 20.16 -2.63 10.04
C GLU A 538 21.10 -2.41 11.23
N ASP A 539 21.62 -1.20 11.38
CA ASP A 539 22.23 -0.75 12.63
C ASP A 539 21.15 -0.41 13.65
N ARG A 540 21.17 -1.05 14.82
CA ARG A 540 20.09 -0.89 15.79
C ARG A 540 20.14 0.43 16.56
N GLU A 541 21.28 1.12 16.56
CA GLU A 541 21.52 2.40 17.23
C GLU A 541 21.34 3.56 16.25
N LYS A 542 22.07 3.57 15.12
CA LYS A 542 22.02 4.61 14.08
C LYS A 542 20.80 4.52 13.17
N LYS A 543 20.16 3.34 13.09
CA LYS A 543 19.05 3.06 12.17
C LYS A 543 19.37 3.12 10.68
N SER A 544 20.66 3.23 10.34
CA SER A 544 21.13 3.08 8.97
C SER A 544 20.91 1.65 8.46
N VAL A 545 20.71 1.53 7.16
CA VAL A 545 20.39 0.26 6.50
C VAL A 545 21.32 0.04 5.30
N GLY A 546 22.29 -0.85 5.44
CA GLY A 546 23.14 -1.28 4.33
C GLY A 546 22.48 -2.41 3.55
N THR A 547 22.31 -2.27 2.25
CA THR A 547 21.66 -3.30 1.42
C THR A 547 22.42 -3.57 0.14
N PHE A 548 22.38 -4.82 -0.34
CA PHE A 548 22.56 -5.12 -1.76
C PHE A 548 21.46 -6.07 -2.24
N ARG A 549 21.10 -5.95 -3.51
CA ARG A 549 20.16 -6.82 -4.20
C ARG A 549 20.72 -7.17 -5.57
N ASP A 550 20.76 -8.45 -5.89
CA ASP A 550 21.31 -8.92 -7.15
C ASP A 550 20.52 -10.11 -7.72
N THR A 551 20.57 -10.26 -9.04
CA THR A 551 20.06 -11.44 -9.73
C THR A 551 21.20 -12.41 -9.95
N LEU A 552 21.04 -13.63 -9.44
CA LEU A 552 22.05 -14.66 -9.49
C LEU A 552 21.65 -15.74 -10.50
N ASP A 553 22.30 -15.74 -11.66
CA ASP A 553 22.20 -16.82 -12.64
C ASP A 553 23.27 -17.87 -12.32
N VAL A 554 22.87 -18.90 -11.56
CA VAL A 554 23.75 -20.01 -11.17
C VAL A 554 23.92 -20.95 -12.35
N ARG A 555 25.18 -21.14 -12.79
CA ARG A 555 25.48 -22.05 -13.91
C ARG A 555 25.74 -23.47 -13.44
N GLN A 556 25.62 -24.41 -14.39
CA GLN A 556 26.06 -25.77 -14.21
C GLN A 556 27.52 -25.90 -14.64
N PHE A 557 28.38 -26.42 -13.77
CA PHE A 557 29.77 -26.72 -14.09
C PHE A 557 29.88 -28.03 -14.85
N SER A 558 30.75 -28.06 -15.87
CA SER A 558 30.97 -29.28 -16.66
C SER A 558 31.58 -30.39 -15.80
N LYS A 559 31.19 -31.63 -16.06
CA LYS A 559 31.81 -32.81 -15.43
C LYS A 559 32.94 -33.43 -16.25
N GLU A 560 33.03 -33.08 -17.52
CA GLU A 560 33.87 -33.77 -18.50
C GLU A 560 34.82 -32.80 -19.21
N GLN A 561 34.30 -31.68 -19.70
CA GLN A 561 35.07 -30.65 -20.40
C GLN A 561 35.83 -29.77 -19.43
N LEU A 562 37.00 -29.27 -19.85
CA LEU A 562 37.76 -28.26 -19.11
C LEU A 562 36.87 -27.08 -18.72
N ASP A 563 36.89 -26.71 -17.45
CA ASP A 563 36.08 -25.62 -16.91
C ASP A 563 36.91 -24.80 -15.90
N ILE A 564 36.52 -23.56 -15.66
CA ILE A 564 37.18 -22.64 -14.72
C ILE A 564 36.10 -21.93 -13.91
N SER A 565 36.32 -21.70 -12.61
CA SER A 565 35.40 -20.94 -11.76
C SER A 565 35.28 -19.46 -12.16
N ASP A 566 34.39 -18.74 -11.48
CA ASP A 566 34.48 -17.29 -11.47
C ASP A 566 35.78 -16.84 -10.80
N LEU A 567 36.21 -15.62 -11.14
CA LEU A 567 37.42 -15.01 -10.60
C LEU A 567 37.08 -14.23 -9.32
N LEU A 568 37.52 -14.75 -8.16
CA LEU A 568 37.35 -14.11 -6.87
C LEU A 568 38.48 -13.12 -6.58
N ILE A 569 38.20 -11.84 -6.82
CA ILE A 569 39.02 -10.71 -6.41
C ILE A 569 39.18 -10.69 -4.88
N ALA A 570 40.41 -10.53 -4.42
CA ALA A 570 40.80 -10.56 -3.03
C ALA A 570 41.77 -9.43 -2.72
N ARG A 571 41.71 -8.91 -1.49
CA ARG A 571 42.72 -7.97 -0.99
C ARG A 571 44.02 -8.68 -0.65
N ARG A 572 43.89 -9.88 -0.09
CA ARG A 572 45.02 -10.71 0.32
C ARG A 572 44.59 -12.17 0.34
N ILE A 573 45.50 -13.03 -0.08
CA ILE A 573 45.36 -14.48 0.05
C ILE A 573 46.57 -14.96 0.84
N VAL A 574 46.30 -15.76 1.87
CA VAL A 574 47.34 -16.39 2.69
C VAL A 574 47.16 -17.89 2.57
N GLU A 575 48.23 -18.58 2.21
CA GLU A 575 48.26 -20.03 2.19
C GLU A 575 48.40 -20.59 3.61
N ARG A 576 47.66 -21.65 3.90
CA ARG A 576 47.61 -22.30 5.21
C ARG A 576 48.30 -23.66 5.14
N GLU A 577 49.41 -23.79 5.86
CA GLU A 577 50.16 -25.04 5.97
C GLU A 577 49.35 -26.15 6.66
N ASP A 578 48.45 -25.79 7.59
CA ASP A 578 47.64 -26.74 8.36
C ASP A 578 46.48 -27.35 7.55
N ARG A 579 46.19 -26.82 6.36
CA ARG A 579 45.13 -27.31 5.46
C ARG A 579 45.66 -27.40 4.03
N PRO A 580 46.51 -28.36 3.68
CA PRO A 580 47.28 -28.34 2.43
C PRO A 580 46.44 -28.61 1.16
N PHE A 581 45.13 -28.81 1.27
CA PHE A 581 44.28 -29.24 0.17
C PHE A 581 43.03 -28.37 0.03
N GLY A 582 42.56 -28.25 -1.22
CA GLY A 582 41.25 -27.68 -1.50
C GLY A 582 41.22 -26.15 -1.44
N ARG A 583 40.00 -25.60 -1.57
CA ARG A 583 39.68 -24.20 -1.28
C ARG A 583 40.15 -23.75 0.12
N ASN A 584 40.17 -24.67 1.09
CA ASN A 584 40.51 -24.43 2.48
C ASN A 584 42.02 -24.20 2.73
N ARG A 585 42.86 -24.48 1.72
CA ARG A 585 44.28 -24.10 1.69
C ARG A 585 44.49 -22.59 1.73
N PHE A 586 43.50 -21.81 1.30
CA PHE A 586 43.62 -20.37 1.20
C PHE A 586 42.69 -19.65 2.19
N LEU A 587 43.28 -18.86 3.08
CA LEU A 587 42.58 -17.81 3.78
C LEU A 587 42.47 -16.60 2.85
N ILE A 588 41.27 -16.32 2.37
CA ILE A 588 41.02 -15.24 1.39
C ILE A 588 40.32 -14.10 2.10
N LEU A 589 40.97 -12.95 2.13
CA LEU A 589 40.34 -11.68 2.47
C LEU A 589 39.77 -11.09 1.18
N SER A 590 38.47 -11.26 0.96
CA SER A 590 37.76 -10.80 -0.25
C SER A 590 37.85 -9.30 -0.44
N ASN A 591 37.60 -8.83 -1.67
CA ASN A 591 37.54 -7.42 -2.00
C ASN A 591 36.19 -7.02 -2.64
N PRO A 592 35.11 -6.88 -1.84
CA PRO A 592 33.78 -6.59 -2.37
C PRO A 592 33.68 -5.31 -3.19
N LEU A 593 34.47 -4.29 -2.85
CA LEU A 593 34.54 -3.03 -3.60
C LEU A 593 35.17 -3.19 -4.99
N ARG A 594 35.93 -4.28 -5.23
CA ARG A 594 36.70 -4.54 -6.45
C ARG A 594 37.62 -3.38 -6.83
N GLN A 595 38.19 -2.72 -5.82
CA GLN A 595 39.09 -1.59 -5.98
C GLN A 595 40.48 -1.92 -5.44
N TYR A 596 41.50 -1.46 -6.15
CA TYR A 596 42.90 -1.58 -5.74
C TYR A 596 43.61 -0.23 -5.89
N GLU A 597 44.54 0.08 -5.00
CA GLU A 597 45.44 1.23 -5.14
C GLU A 597 46.41 1.01 -6.31
N HIS A 598 46.78 2.07 -7.03
CA HIS A 598 47.68 1.99 -8.18
C HIS A 598 49.07 1.42 -7.85
N ASN A 599 49.54 1.62 -6.62
CA ASN A 599 50.80 1.08 -6.12
C ASN A 599 50.64 -0.29 -5.43
N GLY A 600 49.45 -0.89 -5.51
CA GLY A 600 49.10 -2.14 -4.86
C GLY A 600 49.23 -3.36 -5.77
N GLN A 601 48.68 -4.48 -5.28
CA GLN A 601 48.60 -5.73 -6.03
C GLN A 601 47.15 -6.18 -6.19
N ALA A 602 46.76 -6.48 -7.43
CA ALA A 602 45.49 -7.14 -7.69
C ALA A 602 45.64 -8.64 -7.46
N VAL A 603 44.94 -9.19 -6.47
CA VAL A 603 44.98 -10.61 -6.14
C VAL A 603 43.68 -11.28 -6.55
N VAL A 604 43.77 -12.39 -7.29
CA VAL A 604 42.59 -13.09 -7.81
C VAL A 604 42.72 -14.58 -7.59
N TYR A 605 41.70 -15.17 -6.97
CA TYR A 605 41.55 -16.60 -6.76
C TYR A 605 40.61 -17.24 -7.77
N PHE A 606 40.93 -18.44 -8.23
CA PHE A 606 40.08 -19.24 -9.11
C PHE A 606 40.42 -20.73 -9.00
N GLU A 607 39.54 -21.56 -9.55
CA GLU A 607 39.67 -23.01 -9.57
C GLU A 607 39.52 -23.52 -11.00
N ILE A 608 40.38 -24.44 -11.40
CA ILE A 608 40.35 -25.10 -12.72
C ILE A 608 39.85 -26.53 -12.52
N TYR A 609 38.92 -26.99 -13.35
CA TYR A 609 38.30 -28.32 -13.26
C TYR A 609 38.53 -29.14 -14.54
N ASN A 610 38.52 -30.46 -14.38
CA ASN A 610 38.56 -31.45 -15.46
C ASN A 610 39.82 -31.39 -16.32
N LEU A 611 40.97 -31.05 -15.72
CA LEU A 611 42.28 -31.19 -16.37
C LEU A 611 42.59 -32.65 -16.66
N GLN A 612 42.98 -32.95 -17.90
CA GLN A 612 43.34 -34.30 -18.31
C GLN A 612 44.75 -34.66 -17.87
N ARG A 613 44.89 -35.91 -17.45
CA ARG A 613 46.18 -36.48 -17.05
C ARG A 613 46.81 -37.22 -18.21
N ASP A 614 48.11 -37.07 -18.35
CA ASP A 614 48.90 -37.87 -19.26
C ASP A 614 49.02 -39.33 -18.78
N ASN A 615 49.69 -40.16 -19.58
CA ASN A 615 49.92 -41.58 -19.27
C ASN A 615 50.74 -41.80 -17.98
N PHE A 616 51.40 -40.77 -17.44
CA PHE A 616 52.17 -40.80 -16.19
C PHE A 616 51.38 -40.22 -15.01
N GLY A 617 50.12 -39.80 -15.22
CA GLY A 617 49.25 -39.23 -14.20
C GLY A 617 49.48 -37.74 -13.93
N ALA A 618 50.31 -37.06 -14.71
CA ALA A 618 50.56 -35.62 -14.58
C ALA A 618 49.62 -34.80 -15.47
N THR A 619 49.22 -33.62 -15.00
CA THR A 619 48.48 -32.64 -15.82
C THR A 619 49.45 -31.61 -16.38
N HIS A 620 49.20 -31.09 -17.58
CA HIS A 620 50.00 -30.03 -18.20
C HIS A 620 49.06 -29.02 -18.84
N TYR A 621 49.11 -27.78 -18.38
CA TYR A 621 48.21 -26.72 -18.84
C TYR A 621 48.94 -25.37 -18.91
N LYS A 622 48.40 -24.48 -19.73
CA LYS A 622 48.87 -23.10 -19.90
C LYS A 622 47.84 -22.13 -19.35
N LEU A 623 48.31 -21.17 -18.56
CA LEU A 623 47.50 -20.05 -18.07
C LEU A 623 47.90 -18.79 -18.79
N THR A 624 46.92 -18.12 -19.38
CA THR A 624 47.08 -16.82 -20.03
C THR A 624 46.18 -15.80 -19.34
N PHE A 625 46.79 -14.75 -18.80
CA PHE A 625 46.11 -13.67 -18.12
C PHE A 625 46.09 -12.45 -19.02
N GLN A 626 44.91 -11.91 -19.25
CA GLN A 626 44.72 -10.77 -20.13
C GLN A 626 44.00 -9.65 -19.38
N VAL A 627 44.47 -8.43 -19.58
CA VAL A 627 43.86 -7.23 -19.02
C VAL A 627 43.36 -6.37 -20.15
N ARG A 628 42.22 -5.72 -19.93
CA ARG A 628 41.63 -4.76 -20.86
C ARG A 628 41.19 -3.53 -20.11
N GLU A 629 41.48 -2.36 -20.67
CA GLU A 629 40.96 -1.09 -20.14
C GLU A 629 39.50 -0.93 -20.52
N LEU A 630 38.70 -0.43 -19.58
CA LEU A 630 37.30 -0.10 -19.81
C LEU A 630 37.14 1.42 -19.79
N SER A 631 36.20 1.94 -20.57
CA SER A 631 35.82 3.35 -20.48
C SER A 631 34.79 3.54 -19.37
N ASP A 632 34.82 4.71 -18.71
CA ASP A 632 33.79 5.08 -17.74
C ASP A 632 32.44 5.41 -18.42
N ALA A 633 32.45 5.74 -19.72
CA ALA A 633 31.29 6.23 -20.47
C ALA A 633 30.57 5.17 -21.34
N GLY A 634 30.98 3.90 -21.30
CA GLY A 634 30.29 2.81 -22.03
C GLY A 634 30.43 2.78 -23.57
N ASP A 635 30.74 3.92 -24.20
CA ASP A 635 30.62 4.12 -25.67
C ASP A 635 31.94 4.37 -26.42
N VAL A 636 33.08 3.87 -25.92
CA VAL A 636 34.37 3.97 -26.67
C VAL A 636 34.72 2.61 -27.26
N GLU A 637 35.31 2.59 -28.46
CA GLU A 637 35.96 1.42 -29.08
C GLU A 637 36.67 0.61 -27.99
N GLN A 638 36.19 -0.62 -27.75
CA GLN A 638 36.69 -1.44 -26.66
C GLN A 638 38.17 -1.72 -26.92
N ALA A 639 39.05 -1.26 -26.03
CA ALA A 639 40.47 -1.56 -26.10
C ALA A 639 40.70 -3.07 -26.26
N ASP A 640 41.68 -3.46 -27.06
CA ASP A 640 41.99 -4.87 -27.24
C ASP A 640 42.49 -5.50 -25.94
N TRP A 641 42.31 -6.81 -25.82
CA TRP A 641 42.84 -7.56 -24.69
C TRP A 641 44.36 -7.68 -24.80
N VAL A 642 45.07 -7.21 -23.77
CA VAL A 642 46.53 -7.29 -23.70
C VAL A 642 46.92 -8.44 -22.78
N THR A 643 47.77 -9.35 -23.26
CA THR A 643 48.32 -10.43 -22.42
C THR A 643 49.28 -9.84 -21.40
N ALA A 644 48.88 -9.89 -20.12
CA ALA A 644 49.68 -9.42 -19.01
C ALA A 644 50.76 -10.43 -18.63
N VAL A 645 50.41 -11.72 -18.54
CA VAL A 645 51.34 -12.80 -18.23
C VAL A 645 50.81 -14.13 -18.78
N SER A 646 51.72 -15.00 -19.20
CA SER A 646 51.42 -16.38 -19.58
C SER A 646 52.49 -17.31 -19.03
N TYR A 647 52.09 -18.45 -18.44
CA TYR A 647 53.03 -19.48 -18.01
C TYR A 647 52.41 -20.88 -18.12
N GLU A 648 53.26 -21.89 -18.29
CA GLU A 648 52.88 -23.29 -18.29
C GLU A 648 53.08 -23.89 -16.89
N GLN A 649 52.17 -24.77 -16.48
CA GLN A 649 52.25 -25.50 -15.22
C GLN A 649 52.07 -27.00 -15.44
N ARG A 650 52.74 -27.77 -14.58
CA ARG A 650 52.52 -29.20 -14.43
C ARG A 650 51.99 -29.50 -13.05
N GLY A 651 50.90 -30.26 -12.99
CA GLY A 651 50.24 -30.69 -11.77
C GLY A 651 50.08 -32.20 -11.72
N ASN A 652 49.36 -32.70 -10.70
CA ASN A 652 49.02 -34.12 -10.58
C ASN A 652 47.54 -34.35 -10.27
N ARG A 653 46.71 -33.31 -10.37
CA ARG A 653 45.28 -33.35 -10.10
C ARG A 653 44.50 -32.89 -11.31
N GLY A 654 43.32 -33.47 -11.49
CA GLY A 654 42.35 -33.03 -12.50
C GLY A 654 41.61 -31.75 -12.08
N TRP A 655 41.97 -31.18 -10.93
CA TRP A 655 41.43 -29.93 -10.41
C TRP A 655 42.49 -29.21 -9.56
N GLU A 656 42.65 -27.91 -9.77
CA GLU A 656 43.67 -27.10 -9.10
C GLU A 656 43.09 -25.76 -8.59
N PRO A 657 43.21 -25.44 -7.29
CA PRO A 657 42.90 -24.12 -6.75
C PRO A 657 44.13 -23.21 -6.84
N LEU A 658 43.99 -22.08 -7.52
CA LEU A 658 45.11 -21.19 -7.85
C LEU A 658 44.78 -19.75 -7.47
N PHE A 659 45.83 -18.96 -7.27
CA PHE A 659 45.69 -17.52 -7.23
C PHE A 659 46.81 -16.84 -8.03
N LEU A 660 46.53 -15.63 -8.49
CA LEU A 660 47.48 -14.75 -9.14
C LEU A 660 47.58 -13.45 -8.34
N SER A 661 48.79 -12.91 -8.23
CA SER A 661 49.03 -11.52 -7.82
C SER A 661 49.59 -10.75 -9.01
N LEU A 662 48.94 -9.65 -9.38
CA LEU A 662 49.36 -8.72 -10.43
C LEU A 662 49.79 -7.40 -9.80
N ALA A 663 51.04 -7.01 -10.02
CA ALA A 663 51.56 -5.73 -9.57
C ALA A 663 50.98 -4.60 -10.45
N LEU A 664 50.44 -3.54 -9.82
CA LEU A 664 49.67 -2.50 -10.53
C LEU A 664 50.46 -1.21 -10.78
N GLU A 665 51.74 -1.12 -10.40
CA GLU A 665 52.49 0.14 -10.35
C GLU A 665 52.64 0.83 -11.72
N LYS A 666 52.53 0.07 -12.81
CA LYS A 666 52.57 0.57 -14.20
C LYS A 666 51.20 0.64 -14.86
N THR A 667 50.13 0.37 -14.11
CA THR A 667 48.76 0.32 -14.62
C THR A 667 48.10 1.68 -14.39
N MET A 668 47.60 2.29 -15.47
CA MET A 668 46.84 3.54 -15.36
C MET A 668 45.56 3.34 -14.54
N PRO A 669 45.23 4.28 -13.63
CA PRO A 669 43.96 4.28 -12.90
C PRO A 669 42.74 4.23 -13.82
N GLY A 670 41.63 3.71 -13.30
CA GLY A 670 40.38 3.51 -14.04
C GLY A 670 39.87 2.07 -14.02
N PRO A 671 38.69 1.81 -14.60
CA PRO A 671 38.10 0.48 -14.63
C PRO A 671 38.84 -0.44 -15.61
N LYS A 672 39.03 -1.69 -15.20
CA LYS A 672 39.73 -2.74 -15.96
C LYS A 672 38.91 -4.03 -15.95
N ALA A 673 39.08 -4.84 -17.00
CA ALA A 673 38.64 -6.23 -17.03
C ALA A 673 39.86 -7.16 -16.98
N LEU A 674 39.81 -8.19 -16.15
CA LEU A 674 40.78 -9.29 -16.11
C LEU A 674 40.13 -10.55 -16.66
N ARG A 675 40.80 -11.20 -17.60
CA ARG A 675 40.42 -12.50 -18.13
C ARG A 675 41.52 -13.52 -17.85
N VAL A 676 41.11 -14.68 -17.36
CA VAL A 676 41.97 -15.86 -17.25
C VAL A 676 41.54 -16.85 -18.30
N ILE A 677 42.49 -17.32 -19.11
CA ILE A 677 42.31 -18.40 -20.08
C ILE A 677 43.17 -19.56 -19.62
N VAL A 678 42.55 -20.73 -19.51
CA VAL A 678 43.19 -22.02 -19.29
C VAL A 678 43.16 -22.78 -20.59
N GLU A 679 44.30 -23.34 -20.97
CA GLU A 679 44.43 -24.27 -22.09
C GLU A 679 45.02 -25.57 -21.55
N ASP A 680 44.29 -26.68 -21.69
CA ASP A 680 44.81 -28.02 -21.36
C ASP A 680 45.68 -28.48 -22.53
N LEU A 681 46.98 -28.69 -22.29
CA LEU A 681 47.94 -28.97 -23.35
C LEU A 681 47.89 -30.45 -23.81
N GLN A 682 47.11 -31.30 -23.13
CA GLN A 682 46.85 -32.67 -23.57
C GLN A 682 45.66 -32.76 -24.53
N THR A 683 44.60 -32.00 -24.26
CA THR A 683 43.37 -32.04 -25.07
C THR A 683 43.23 -30.88 -26.04
N LEU A 684 43.98 -29.80 -25.82
CA LEU A 684 43.82 -28.49 -26.48
C LEU A 684 42.46 -27.83 -26.19
N GLU A 685 41.72 -28.29 -25.18
CA GLU A 685 40.52 -27.61 -24.71
C GLU A 685 40.89 -26.28 -24.04
N THR A 686 40.01 -25.28 -24.19
CA THR A 686 40.20 -23.97 -23.55
C THR A 686 38.98 -23.57 -22.74
N ALA A 687 39.22 -23.03 -21.55
CA ALA A 687 38.21 -22.47 -20.67
C ALA A 687 38.61 -21.06 -20.26
N ARG A 688 37.64 -20.16 -20.08
CA ARG A 688 37.92 -18.76 -19.73
C ARG A 688 36.92 -18.18 -18.74
N SER A 689 37.42 -17.31 -17.87
CA SER A 689 36.64 -16.56 -16.90
C SER A 689 37.06 -15.10 -16.91
N THR A 690 36.14 -14.18 -16.64
CA THR A 690 36.40 -12.73 -16.69
C THR A 690 35.79 -12.04 -15.47
N THR A 691 36.49 -11.06 -14.93
CA THR A 691 36.01 -10.17 -13.88
C THR A 691 36.39 -8.72 -14.15
N ARG A 692 35.82 -7.80 -13.39
CA ARG A 692 36.09 -6.35 -13.48
C ARG A 692 36.55 -5.83 -12.14
N PHE A 693 37.49 -4.89 -12.17
CA PHE A 693 37.99 -4.17 -11.00
C PHE A 693 38.35 -2.75 -11.41
N ARG A 694 38.56 -1.85 -10.45
CA ARG A 694 39.03 -0.49 -10.70
C ARG A 694 40.37 -0.26 -9.99
N VAL A 695 41.30 0.37 -10.71
CA VAL A 695 42.54 0.88 -10.13
C VAL A 695 42.31 2.32 -9.70
N MET A 696 42.56 2.62 -8.44
CA MET A 696 42.40 3.92 -7.80
C MET A 696 43.75 4.65 -7.75
N TRP A 697 43.71 5.99 -7.72
CA TRP A 697 44.90 6.82 -7.51
C TRP A 697 45.50 6.63 -6.12
#